data_AF-A0AA45U802-F1
#
_entry.id   AF-A0AA45U802-F1
#
_cell.length_a   1.000
_cell.length_b   1.000
_cell.length_c   1.000
_cell.angle_alpha   90.00
_cell.angle_beta   90.00
_cell.angle_gamma   90.00
#
_symmetry.space_group_name_H-M   'P 1'
#
loop_
_entity.id
_entity.type
_entity.pdbx_description
1 polymer ?
#
loop_
_entity_poly.entity_id
_entity_poly.type
_entity_poly.pdbx_seq_one_letter_code
_entity_poly.pdbx_strand_id
1 'polypeptide(L)'
;MVKIIGSPGPKATRVASVDTPVTQAPSAATVAPSRPSSATSSMAAAVSAGAKSPAQRKTEQQLSALPEGPTRQALLKALSSGLPPADAGAIASAVGGLSPAQQKELSGLLSKAGVSTKASPRSDADAERTFLLKAVAGGASGATLKRLADQIRGRPPSHQGFSFNPMSASAGATKRSAPTSAVDTAAAKLKTAMDDIWGTDEAAVFEVLECLDASQLKQVAEKYEKLTSTPLEDALHLELEGADLKRALTALQPQAPAAPSAPVQASTKAAATTKVAAASVSDIQKNLDAIQVTAKDEGTLQRGNAVELNDLIPRNVATLKPPKAKAYAPLKKAVEARNKAEAAVNAATTEPAKKAAQEKLKAAEETVKAEGEKVKEWLRKNIGDNPALRDAKAAVKVSERALAGLEAKQKKAKVPKDPAEAETFRQSQKTALDAAKAKVTDAQARMKTVKDGLLARVDAYAPMVGVKQTRSDVTVNGTTVRMRDGRETAYTNSWNAVDGGAVSGDSAAQVTSQLEKSGISEDRQKVLGSISGLEGTFSKVNTWDIGRVSWGFTQWTLGKNGNGTLAEFMRDLKTTDPAQYEKSFGKFGIDIGKEGVVLTRPDGTVLKGVAAAEAIRTDVKLSAIFMAAGADPAMQQAQIKFANEGKISGTRDRPVSVTGKDAEGHPKSAKLKLKDVVTSEYGNAIMTDLAVNAGSGGKVAAAALEKYVKDKGVDPAKVKEWGPDAEKAIIAALEHASRSERLAHHAKAGFSKEPGSFTD
;
A
#
# COMPACT_ATOMS: atom_id res chain seq x y z
N MET A 1 -46.52 -36.93 20.84
CA MET A 1 -47.24 -38.20 21.08
C MET A 1 -47.84 -38.68 19.78
N VAL A 2 -47.82 -39.99 19.59
CA VAL A 2 -47.87 -40.76 18.33
C VAL A 2 -49.29 -40.89 17.76
N LYS A 3 -49.45 -40.81 16.43
CA LYS A 3 -50.18 -41.84 15.66
C LYS A 3 -49.83 -41.84 14.16
N ILE A 4 -49.33 -42.99 13.75
CA ILE A 4 -49.05 -43.48 12.38
C ILE A 4 -50.33 -44.13 11.84
N ILE A 5 -50.47 -44.20 10.51
CA ILE A 5 -50.99 -45.29 9.62
C ILE A 5 -51.22 -44.62 8.24
N GLY A 6 -50.81 -45.10 7.07
CA GLY A 6 -50.16 -46.31 6.59
C GLY A 6 -50.26 -46.29 5.05
N SER A 7 -49.22 -46.69 4.33
CA SER A 7 -49.25 -46.91 2.86
C SER A 7 -49.75 -48.31 2.53
N PRO A 8 -50.21 -48.54 1.28
CA PRO A 8 -49.48 -49.48 0.42
C PRO A 8 -49.44 -49.06 -1.08
N GLY A 9 -48.38 -49.43 -1.81
CA GLY A 9 -48.38 -49.46 -3.29
C GLY A 9 -48.91 -50.82 -3.82
N PRO A 10 -48.52 -51.29 -5.02
CA PRO A 10 -48.27 -50.65 -6.33
C PRO A 10 -49.15 -51.28 -7.45
N LYS A 11 -49.17 -50.74 -8.70
CA LYS A 11 -49.32 -51.50 -9.98
C LYS A 11 -49.38 -50.60 -11.22
N ALA A 12 -48.79 -51.11 -12.30
CA ALA A 12 -48.73 -50.58 -13.67
C ALA A 12 -49.61 -51.40 -14.62
N THR A 13 -50.09 -50.81 -15.74
CA THR A 13 -50.42 -51.37 -17.10
C THR A 13 -51.37 -50.38 -17.85
N ARG A 14 -51.47 -50.18 -19.18
CA ARG A 14 -50.75 -50.56 -20.43
C ARG A 14 -51.54 -49.99 -21.67
N VAL A 15 -50.88 -49.90 -22.86
CA VAL A 15 -51.38 -49.90 -24.31
C VAL A 15 -52.09 -48.62 -24.85
N ALA A 16 -51.96 -48.12 -26.10
CA ALA A 16 -51.76 -48.69 -27.46
C ALA A 16 -50.98 -47.72 -28.40
N SER A 17 -50.03 -48.15 -29.26
CA SER A 17 -50.14 -48.73 -30.64
C SER A 17 -50.61 -47.69 -31.69
N VAL A 18 -50.11 -47.50 -32.92
CA VAL A 18 -49.30 -48.23 -33.93
C VAL A 18 -49.18 -47.22 -35.13
N ASP A 19 -48.08 -47.08 -35.89
CA ASP A 19 -47.80 -47.83 -37.12
C ASP A 19 -46.45 -47.41 -37.75
N THR A 20 -45.82 -48.36 -38.45
CA THR A 20 -44.69 -48.20 -39.40
C THR A 20 -45.16 -48.78 -40.74
N PRO A 21 -44.58 -48.47 -41.92
CA PRO A 21 -43.48 -49.34 -42.42
C PRO A 21 -42.43 -48.65 -43.34
N VAL A 22 -41.13 -48.96 -43.20
CA VAL A 22 -40.26 -49.85 -44.02
C VAL A 22 -39.84 -49.32 -45.41
N THR A 23 -38.53 -49.08 -45.64
CA THR A 23 -37.64 -49.78 -46.62
C THR A 23 -36.18 -49.26 -46.62
N GLN A 24 -35.25 -50.15 -47.02
CA GLN A 24 -33.78 -50.06 -47.00
C GLN A 24 -33.14 -49.40 -48.26
N ALA A 25 -32.02 -48.67 -48.04
CA ALA A 25 -30.68 -48.58 -48.72
C ALA A 25 -30.53 -48.69 -50.28
N PRO A 26 -29.45 -48.16 -50.96
CA PRO A 26 -28.05 -47.99 -50.48
C PRO A 26 -27.25 -46.76 -51.03
N SER A 27 -25.91 -46.86 -50.92
CA SER A 27 -24.78 -45.91 -50.90
C SER A 27 -24.41 -45.08 -52.16
N ALA A 28 -23.58 -44.05 -51.89
CA ALA A 28 -22.50 -43.41 -52.68
C ALA A 28 -22.83 -42.41 -53.82
N ALA A 29 -22.45 -41.13 -53.62
CA ALA A 29 -21.67 -40.34 -54.59
C ALA A 29 -21.20 -39.00 -53.96
N THR A 30 -19.89 -38.79 -54.00
CA THR A 30 -19.17 -37.59 -53.57
C THR A 30 -19.31 -36.48 -54.63
N VAL A 31 -19.89 -35.31 -54.32
CA VAL A 31 -19.65 -34.06 -55.08
C VAL A 31 -19.68 -32.84 -54.14
N ALA A 32 -18.73 -31.94 -54.43
CA ALA A 32 -18.27 -30.74 -53.74
C ALA A 32 -19.33 -29.69 -53.30
N PRO A 33 -18.97 -28.78 -52.37
CA PRO A 33 -19.92 -27.97 -51.63
C PRO A 33 -20.36 -26.70 -52.37
N SER A 34 -21.62 -26.37 -52.12
CA SER A 34 -22.37 -25.22 -52.60
C SER A 34 -21.78 -23.87 -52.14
N ARG A 35 -21.64 -22.99 -53.13
CA ARG A 35 -21.37 -21.56 -53.06
C ARG A 35 -22.64 -20.79 -52.61
N PRO A 36 -22.50 -19.61 -51.95
CA PRO A 36 -23.60 -18.90 -51.30
C PRO A 36 -24.26 -17.85 -52.22
N SER A 37 -25.53 -17.55 -52.00
CA SER A 37 -26.27 -16.48 -52.69
C SER A 37 -26.27 -15.17 -51.91
N SER A 38 -26.04 -14.11 -52.68
CA SER A 38 -25.70 -12.72 -52.38
C SER A 38 -26.89 -11.75 -52.37
N ALA A 39 -26.74 -10.61 -51.67
CA ALA A 39 -26.96 -9.24 -52.17
C ALA A 39 -26.50 -8.19 -51.12
N THR A 40 -25.27 -7.64 -51.26
CA THR A 40 -24.92 -6.22 -51.60
C THR A 40 -25.28 -5.18 -50.51
N SER A 41 -24.41 -4.56 -49.69
CA SER A 41 -23.04 -4.02 -49.77
C SER A 41 -22.81 -2.87 -50.77
N SER A 42 -22.87 -1.63 -50.24
CA SER A 42 -22.29 -0.43 -50.83
C SER A 42 -20.95 -0.10 -50.16
N MET A 43 -19.90 -0.34 -50.93
CA MET A 43 -18.58 0.28 -50.95
C MET A 43 -18.24 1.33 -49.87
N ALA A 44 -17.46 0.90 -48.86
CA ALA A 44 -16.44 1.76 -48.26
C ALA A 44 -15.13 1.49 -49.00
N ALA A 45 -14.59 2.53 -49.64
CA ALA A 45 -13.38 2.48 -50.44
C ALA A 45 -12.18 1.90 -49.66
N ALA A 46 -11.41 1.09 -50.37
CA ALA A 46 -10.14 0.55 -49.89
C ALA A 46 -9.19 1.71 -49.55
N VAL A 47 -8.88 1.86 -48.25
CA VAL A 47 -7.69 2.58 -47.83
C VAL A 47 -6.52 1.74 -48.33
N SER A 48 -5.77 2.29 -49.28
CA SER A 48 -4.52 1.73 -49.80
C SER A 48 -3.67 1.19 -48.66
N ALA A 49 -3.36 -0.11 -48.72
CA ALA A 49 -2.36 -0.73 -47.86
C ALA A 49 -1.04 0.01 -48.08
N GLY A 50 -0.70 0.93 -47.16
CA GLY A 50 0.63 1.50 -47.09
C GLY A 50 1.66 0.37 -47.03
N ALA A 51 2.81 0.57 -47.67
CA ALA A 51 3.87 -0.44 -47.70
C ALA A 51 4.14 -0.96 -46.28
N LYS A 52 3.84 -2.26 -46.06
CA LYS A 52 4.05 -2.92 -44.75
C LYS A 52 5.46 -2.65 -44.26
N SER A 53 5.61 -2.23 -43.01
CA SER A 53 6.91 -1.91 -42.43
C SER A 53 7.83 -3.14 -42.44
N PRO A 54 9.16 -2.98 -42.51
CA PRO A 54 10.10 -4.10 -42.42
C PRO A 54 9.88 -4.97 -41.17
N ALA A 55 9.46 -4.36 -40.06
CA ALA A 55 9.10 -5.07 -38.83
C ALA A 55 7.85 -5.96 -39.02
N GLN A 56 6.80 -5.47 -39.68
CA GLN A 56 5.60 -6.27 -39.96
C GLN A 56 5.88 -7.48 -40.86
N ARG A 57 6.71 -7.32 -41.91
CA ARG A 57 7.10 -8.44 -42.79
C ARG A 57 7.93 -9.50 -42.05
N LYS A 58 8.85 -9.06 -41.20
CA LYS A 58 9.67 -9.95 -40.36
C LYS A 58 8.81 -10.75 -39.37
N THR A 59 7.83 -10.09 -38.74
CA THR A 59 6.89 -10.75 -37.83
C THR A 59 6.01 -11.77 -38.57
N GLU A 60 5.51 -11.47 -39.77
CA GLU A 60 4.74 -12.43 -40.60
C GLU A 60 5.59 -13.65 -41.00
N GLN A 61 6.87 -13.45 -41.32
CA GLN A 61 7.80 -14.55 -41.63
C GLN A 61 8.10 -15.43 -40.41
N GLN A 62 8.24 -14.85 -39.21
CA GLN A 62 8.42 -15.59 -37.97
C GLN A 62 7.16 -16.37 -37.55
N LEU A 63 5.97 -15.80 -37.81
CA LEU A 63 4.71 -16.49 -37.52
C LEU A 63 4.42 -17.65 -38.48
N SER A 64 4.83 -17.54 -39.74
CA SER A 64 4.66 -18.62 -40.73
C SER A 64 5.59 -19.82 -40.50
N ALA A 65 6.71 -19.61 -39.79
CA ALA A 65 7.63 -20.67 -39.38
C ALA A 65 7.12 -21.52 -38.20
N LEU A 66 6.06 -21.10 -37.50
CA LEU A 66 5.42 -21.90 -36.46
C LEU A 66 4.50 -22.97 -37.08
N PRO A 67 4.49 -24.21 -36.55
CA PRO A 67 3.55 -25.24 -36.97
C PRO A 67 2.10 -24.75 -36.87
N GLU A 68 1.24 -25.14 -37.82
CA GLU A 68 -0.18 -24.87 -37.71
C GLU A 68 -0.77 -25.61 -36.49
N GLY A 69 -1.40 -24.86 -35.58
CA GLY A 69 -1.90 -25.39 -34.32
C GLY A 69 -2.28 -24.32 -33.30
N PRO A 70 -2.67 -24.71 -32.07
CA PRO A 70 -3.23 -23.82 -31.04
C PRO A 70 -2.31 -22.65 -30.68
N THR A 71 -1.00 -22.88 -30.68
CA THR A 71 0.01 -21.87 -30.36
C THR A 71 0.06 -20.75 -31.41
N ARG A 72 0.05 -21.11 -32.70
CA ARG A 72 0.03 -20.14 -33.81
C ARG A 72 -1.29 -19.38 -33.86
N GLN A 73 -2.42 -20.05 -33.61
CA GLN A 73 -3.74 -19.42 -33.54
C GLN A 73 -3.86 -18.43 -32.37
N ALA A 74 -3.37 -18.80 -31.18
CA ALA A 74 -3.37 -17.91 -30.01
C ALA A 74 -2.53 -16.65 -30.24
N LEU A 75 -1.38 -16.78 -30.92
CA LEU A 75 -0.52 -15.65 -31.25
C LEU A 75 -1.14 -14.71 -32.31
N LEU A 76 -1.76 -15.28 -33.36
CA LEU A 76 -2.51 -14.50 -34.36
C LEU A 76 -3.69 -13.75 -33.72
N LYS A 77 -4.39 -14.39 -32.79
CA LYS A 77 -5.49 -13.77 -32.06
C LYS A 77 -5.01 -12.66 -31.11
N ALA A 78 -3.92 -12.87 -30.39
CA ALA A 78 -3.31 -11.85 -29.53
C ALA A 78 -2.87 -10.61 -30.34
N LEU A 79 -2.32 -10.81 -31.55
CA LEU A 79 -2.03 -9.74 -32.50
C LEU A 79 -3.29 -8.95 -32.90
N SER A 80 -4.39 -9.65 -33.21
CA SER A 80 -5.67 -8.98 -33.53
C SER A 80 -6.28 -8.23 -32.34
N SER A 81 -5.92 -8.62 -31.11
CA SER A 81 -6.37 -8.01 -29.85
C SER A 81 -5.41 -6.93 -29.32
N GLY A 82 -4.48 -6.42 -30.15
CA GLY A 82 -3.64 -5.26 -29.81
C GLY A 82 -2.25 -5.58 -29.26
N LEU A 83 -1.77 -6.82 -29.34
CA LEU A 83 -0.37 -7.14 -29.04
C LEU A 83 0.57 -6.46 -30.07
N PRO A 84 1.62 -5.74 -29.64
CA PRO A 84 2.57 -5.11 -30.57
C PRO A 84 3.27 -6.13 -31.49
N PRO A 85 3.51 -5.82 -32.78
CA PRO A 85 4.20 -6.73 -33.71
C PRO A 85 5.61 -7.14 -33.27
N ALA A 86 6.31 -6.29 -32.51
CA ALA A 86 7.61 -6.59 -31.93
C ALA A 86 7.54 -7.67 -30.85
N ASP A 87 6.53 -7.59 -29.96
CA ASP A 87 6.28 -8.60 -28.93
C ASP A 87 5.89 -9.94 -29.55
N ALA A 88 5.07 -9.91 -30.61
CA ALA A 88 4.70 -11.13 -31.33
C ALA A 88 5.89 -11.80 -32.02
N GLY A 89 6.84 -11.03 -32.56
CA GLY A 89 8.08 -11.57 -33.13
C GLY A 89 8.99 -12.20 -32.07
N ALA A 90 9.09 -11.58 -30.88
CA ALA A 90 9.82 -12.14 -29.75
C ALA A 90 9.19 -13.45 -29.25
N ILE A 91 7.86 -13.49 -29.13
CA ILE A 91 7.11 -14.69 -28.76
C ILE A 91 7.29 -15.80 -29.80
N ALA A 92 7.15 -15.50 -31.09
CA ALA A 92 7.32 -16.49 -32.15
C ALA A 92 8.73 -17.11 -32.13
N SER A 93 9.76 -16.28 -31.90
CA SER A 93 11.14 -16.74 -31.79
C SER A 93 11.36 -17.62 -30.57
N ALA A 94 10.81 -17.24 -29.41
CA ALA A 94 10.91 -18.02 -28.18
C ALA A 94 10.17 -19.37 -28.28
N VAL A 95 8.98 -19.38 -28.88
CA VAL A 95 8.22 -20.61 -29.13
C VAL A 95 8.96 -21.53 -30.11
N GLY A 96 9.58 -20.97 -31.15
CA GLY A 96 10.40 -21.71 -32.12
C GLY A 96 11.64 -22.35 -31.49
N GLY A 97 12.17 -21.78 -30.40
CA GLY A 97 13.30 -22.32 -29.63
C GLY A 97 12.94 -23.39 -28.60
N LEU A 98 11.66 -23.68 -28.36
CA LEU A 98 11.23 -24.73 -27.42
C LEU A 98 11.40 -26.14 -28.02
N SER A 99 11.74 -27.11 -27.17
CA SER A 99 11.74 -28.53 -27.56
C SER A 99 10.33 -29.02 -27.92
N PRO A 100 10.18 -30.11 -28.72
CA PRO A 100 8.87 -30.66 -29.08
C PRO A 100 7.98 -30.99 -27.87
N ALA A 101 8.58 -31.46 -26.76
CA ALA A 101 7.85 -31.74 -25.52
C ALA A 101 7.30 -30.45 -24.87
N GLN A 102 8.09 -29.37 -24.85
CA GLN A 102 7.69 -28.07 -24.31
C GLN A 102 6.65 -27.37 -25.20
N GLN A 103 6.76 -27.51 -26.53
CA GLN A 103 5.74 -26.99 -27.45
C GLN A 103 4.39 -27.71 -27.25
N LYS A 104 4.43 -29.03 -27.04
CA LYS A 104 3.23 -29.83 -26.72
C LYS A 104 2.62 -29.42 -25.39
N GLU A 105 3.43 -29.15 -24.37
CA GLU A 105 2.98 -28.65 -23.07
C GLU A 105 2.33 -27.27 -23.17
N LEU A 106 2.98 -26.31 -23.84
CA LEU A 106 2.44 -24.96 -24.08
C LEU A 106 1.10 -25.03 -24.83
N SER A 107 1.02 -25.83 -25.89
CA SER A 107 -0.23 -26.05 -26.62
C SER A 107 -1.33 -26.61 -25.71
N GLY A 108 -0.99 -27.55 -24.83
CA GLY A 108 -1.90 -28.10 -23.82
C GLY A 108 -2.42 -27.04 -22.84
N LEU A 109 -1.56 -26.13 -22.37
CA LEU A 109 -1.94 -25.05 -21.46
C LEU A 109 -2.82 -23.98 -22.15
N LEU A 110 -2.48 -23.58 -23.38
CA LEU A 110 -3.25 -22.61 -24.17
C LEU A 110 -4.66 -23.13 -24.52
N SER A 111 -4.78 -24.44 -24.76
CA SER A 111 -6.08 -25.07 -25.03
C SER A 111 -7.02 -25.08 -23.81
N LYS A 112 -6.47 -25.06 -22.59
CA LYS A 112 -7.22 -25.05 -21.33
C LYS A 112 -7.52 -23.64 -20.81
N ALA A 113 -7.02 -22.61 -21.48
CA ALA A 113 -7.24 -21.23 -21.08
C ALA A 113 -8.74 -20.88 -21.10
N GLY A 114 -9.22 -20.26 -20.02
CA GLY A 114 -10.64 -19.95 -19.81
C GLY A 114 -11.53 -21.13 -19.38
N VAL A 115 -10.99 -22.34 -19.25
CA VAL A 115 -11.76 -23.52 -18.80
C VAL A 115 -11.57 -23.70 -17.29
N SER A 116 -12.54 -23.23 -16.49
CA SER A 116 -12.59 -23.46 -15.04
C SER A 116 -14.01 -23.80 -14.59
N THR A 117 -14.15 -24.87 -13.81
CA THR A 117 -15.44 -25.29 -13.21
C THR A 117 -15.86 -24.45 -12.00
N LYS A 118 -15.04 -23.46 -11.59
CA LYS A 118 -15.26 -22.59 -10.42
C LYS A 118 -15.23 -21.08 -10.74
N ALA A 119 -15.18 -20.68 -12.01
CA ALA A 119 -15.09 -19.27 -12.41
C ALA A 119 -16.43 -18.66 -12.84
N SER A 120 -16.62 -17.36 -12.56
CA SER A 120 -17.76 -16.53 -13.02
C SER A 120 -17.72 -16.35 -14.56
N PRO A 121 -18.85 -16.12 -15.28
CA PRO A 121 -18.97 -16.20 -16.75
C PRO A 121 -18.14 -15.21 -17.61
N ARG A 122 -17.19 -14.47 -17.03
CA ARG A 122 -16.34 -13.48 -17.70
C ARG A 122 -14.85 -13.83 -17.63
N SER A 123 -14.48 -15.10 -17.78
CA SER A 123 -13.07 -15.49 -17.94
C SER A 123 -12.56 -15.07 -19.32
N ASP A 124 -11.68 -14.07 -19.37
CA ASP A 124 -11.03 -13.66 -20.62
C ASP A 124 -9.93 -14.68 -20.99
N ALA A 125 -10.34 -15.73 -21.70
CA ALA A 125 -9.45 -16.78 -22.20
C ALA A 125 -8.33 -16.22 -23.08
N ASP A 126 -8.54 -15.07 -23.73
CA ASP A 126 -7.55 -14.46 -24.61
C ASP A 126 -6.48 -13.71 -23.81
N ALA A 127 -6.85 -13.11 -22.67
CA ALA A 127 -5.89 -12.54 -21.73
C ALA A 127 -5.01 -13.62 -21.07
N GLU A 128 -5.59 -14.78 -20.70
CA GLU A 128 -4.84 -15.94 -20.18
C GLU A 128 -3.84 -16.47 -21.22
N ARG A 129 -4.25 -16.63 -22.48
CA ARG A 129 -3.37 -17.05 -23.58
C ARG A 129 -2.23 -16.05 -23.81
N THR A 130 -2.56 -14.76 -23.83
CA THR A 130 -1.57 -13.69 -24.05
C THR A 130 -0.53 -13.66 -22.93
N PHE A 131 -0.95 -13.86 -21.68
CA PHE A 131 -0.03 -13.96 -20.55
C PHE A 131 0.93 -15.16 -20.69
N LEU A 132 0.41 -16.34 -21.00
CA LEU A 132 1.24 -17.55 -21.15
C LEU A 132 2.26 -17.40 -22.29
N LEU A 133 1.86 -16.78 -23.40
CA LEU A 133 2.76 -16.48 -24.52
C LEU A 133 3.87 -15.50 -24.12
N LYS A 134 3.55 -14.45 -23.36
CA LYS A 134 4.55 -13.51 -22.81
C LYS A 134 5.49 -14.17 -21.79
N ALA A 135 4.98 -15.10 -20.98
CA ALA A 135 5.80 -15.86 -20.04
C ALA A 135 6.85 -16.71 -20.77
N VAL A 136 6.47 -17.37 -21.86
CA VAL A 136 7.41 -18.13 -22.71
C VAL A 136 8.45 -17.21 -23.36
N ALA A 137 8.05 -16.04 -23.86
CA ALA A 137 8.99 -15.06 -24.40
C ALA A 137 10.03 -14.58 -23.37
N GLY A 138 9.63 -14.50 -22.11
CA GLY A 138 10.54 -14.21 -21.01
C GLY A 138 11.19 -15.45 -20.37
N GLY A 139 11.19 -16.59 -21.05
CA GLY A 139 11.96 -17.79 -20.68
C GLY A 139 11.24 -18.83 -19.82
N ALA A 140 9.95 -18.67 -19.52
CA ALA A 140 9.20 -19.67 -18.75
C ALA A 140 8.94 -20.94 -19.58
N SER A 141 9.32 -22.09 -19.03
CA SER A 141 9.03 -23.42 -19.60
C SER A 141 8.78 -24.46 -18.49
N GLY A 142 8.27 -25.64 -18.85
CA GLY A 142 8.08 -26.77 -17.93
C GLY A 142 7.26 -26.42 -16.68
N ALA A 143 7.73 -26.86 -15.51
CA ALA A 143 7.06 -26.68 -14.23
C ALA A 143 6.72 -25.22 -13.89
N THR A 144 7.56 -24.26 -14.30
CA THR A 144 7.31 -22.83 -14.08
C THR A 144 6.13 -22.34 -14.91
N LEU A 145 6.08 -22.72 -16.19
CA LEU A 145 4.97 -22.37 -17.07
C LEU A 145 3.65 -23.00 -16.61
N LYS A 146 3.70 -24.26 -16.15
CA LYS A 146 2.53 -24.95 -15.59
C LYS A 146 2.00 -24.27 -14.33
N ARG A 147 2.90 -23.90 -13.40
CA ARG A 147 2.53 -23.17 -12.18
C ARG A 147 1.87 -21.82 -12.49
N LEU A 148 2.44 -21.07 -13.44
CA LEU A 148 1.88 -19.79 -13.90
C LEU A 148 0.49 -19.98 -14.52
N ALA A 149 0.32 -21.01 -15.35
CA ALA A 149 -0.97 -21.33 -15.94
C ALA A 149 -2.03 -21.70 -14.89
N ASP A 150 -1.66 -22.46 -13.86
CA ASP A 150 -2.59 -22.84 -12.80
C ASP A 150 -2.95 -21.64 -11.89
N GLN A 151 -2.04 -20.67 -11.71
CA GLN A 151 -2.27 -19.45 -10.93
C GLN A 151 -3.25 -18.48 -11.59
N ILE A 152 -3.19 -18.34 -12.91
CA ILE A 152 -4.03 -17.39 -13.66
C ILE A 152 -5.35 -17.99 -14.15
N ARG A 153 -5.51 -19.32 -14.09
CA ARG A 153 -6.65 -20.03 -14.67
C ARG A 153 -7.99 -19.52 -14.10
N GLY A 154 -8.84 -19.00 -14.98
CA GLY A 154 -10.16 -18.47 -14.61
C GLY A 154 -10.13 -17.15 -13.80
N ARG A 155 -9.01 -16.43 -13.75
CA ARG A 155 -8.88 -15.12 -13.11
C ARG A 155 -8.55 -14.04 -14.16
N PRO A 156 -9.19 -12.86 -14.14
CA PRO A 156 -8.81 -11.78 -15.04
C PRO A 156 -7.43 -11.21 -14.65
N PRO A 157 -6.51 -11.00 -15.61
CA PRO A 157 -5.18 -10.42 -15.34
C PRO A 157 -5.20 -8.94 -14.90
N SER A 158 -6.36 -8.33 -14.69
CA SER A 158 -6.50 -6.95 -14.20
C SER A 158 -6.39 -6.81 -12.68
N HIS A 159 -6.23 -7.91 -11.93
CA HIS A 159 -5.85 -7.84 -10.51
C HIS A 159 -4.35 -7.53 -10.40
N GLN A 160 -4.03 -6.34 -9.89
CA GLN A 160 -2.69 -5.78 -9.65
C GLN A 160 -1.80 -6.59 -8.66
N GLY A 161 -2.10 -7.87 -8.42
CA GLY A 161 -1.35 -8.76 -7.54
C GLY A 161 -0.29 -9.63 -8.23
N PHE A 162 -0.14 -9.55 -9.56
CA PHE A 162 0.87 -10.32 -10.30
C PHE A 162 1.51 -9.46 -11.40
N SER A 163 2.58 -8.71 -11.06
CA SER A 163 3.50 -8.14 -12.05
C SER A 163 4.72 -9.05 -12.20
N PHE A 164 4.60 -10.09 -13.03
CA PHE A 164 5.78 -10.75 -13.58
C PHE A 164 6.17 -9.98 -14.84
N ASN A 165 7.34 -9.31 -14.84
CA ASN A 165 7.92 -8.69 -16.03
C ASN A 165 9.14 -9.50 -16.49
N PRO A 166 8.95 -10.58 -17.27
CA PRO A 166 10.01 -11.54 -17.52
C PRO A 166 11.00 -11.12 -18.61
N MET A 167 10.77 -9.97 -19.24
CA MET A 167 11.71 -9.37 -20.21
C MET A 167 12.90 -8.66 -19.54
N SER A 168 12.88 -8.48 -18.21
CA SER A 168 13.98 -7.84 -17.48
C SER A 168 15.18 -8.75 -17.23
N ALA A 169 15.07 -10.06 -17.49
CA ALA A 169 16.09 -11.06 -17.15
C ALA A 169 17.15 -11.31 -18.25
N SER A 170 17.09 -10.64 -19.42
CA SER A 170 18.03 -10.90 -20.54
C SER A 170 18.95 -9.73 -20.93
N ALA A 171 18.92 -8.60 -20.21
CA ALA A 171 19.78 -7.46 -20.53
C ALA A 171 21.19 -7.58 -19.92
N GLY A 172 21.92 -8.63 -20.28
CA GLY A 172 23.32 -8.84 -19.93
C GLY A 172 24.15 -9.15 -21.18
N ALA A 173 24.64 -8.10 -21.85
CA ALA A 173 25.83 -8.04 -22.72
C ALA A 173 25.61 -7.17 -23.97
N THR A 174 26.18 -5.96 -24.00
CA THR A 174 26.89 -5.39 -25.17
C THR A 174 27.58 -4.06 -24.81
N LYS A 175 28.69 -3.76 -25.50
CA LYS A 175 29.83 -2.95 -25.09
C LYS A 175 29.85 -1.58 -25.81
N ARG A 176 30.09 -0.50 -25.03
CA ARG A 176 30.82 0.80 -25.25
C ARG A 176 30.53 1.77 -26.42
N SER A 177 30.34 3.05 -26.05
CA SER A 177 31.24 4.18 -26.41
C SER A 177 31.21 5.29 -25.32
N ALA A 178 32.29 6.07 -25.14
CA ALA A 178 32.69 6.84 -23.93
C ALA A 178 33.02 8.34 -24.25
N PRO A 179 33.39 9.22 -23.27
CA PRO A 179 33.28 9.11 -21.83
C PRO A 179 32.43 10.24 -21.20
N THR A 180 31.40 9.89 -20.44
CA THR A 180 31.00 10.70 -19.29
C THR A 180 32.05 10.46 -18.21
N SER A 181 32.59 11.49 -17.56
CA SER A 181 33.62 11.31 -16.52
C SER A 181 33.16 10.31 -15.45
N ALA A 182 34.10 9.71 -14.71
CA ALA A 182 33.78 8.78 -13.62
C ALA A 182 32.77 9.40 -12.62
N VAL A 183 32.93 10.69 -12.33
CA VAL A 183 32.02 11.53 -11.52
C VAL A 183 30.61 11.59 -12.10
N ASP A 184 30.48 11.74 -13.41
CA ASP A 184 29.17 11.87 -14.08
C ASP A 184 28.43 10.54 -14.13
N THR A 185 29.18 9.46 -14.34
CA THR A 185 28.66 8.10 -14.30
C THR A 185 28.23 7.73 -12.88
N ALA A 186 29.03 8.08 -11.87
CA ALA A 186 28.71 7.87 -10.47
C ALA A 186 27.48 8.66 -10.02
N ALA A 187 27.37 9.94 -10.36
CA ALA A 187 26.21 10.76 -10.01
C ALA A 187 24.93 10.28 -10.71
N ALA A 188 25.02 9.82 -11.97
CA ALA A 188 23.89 9.23 -12.69
C ALA A 188 23.48 7.86 -12.13
N LYS A 189 24.45 7.03 -11.70
CA LYS A 189 24.19 5.77 -11.00
C LYS A 189 23.50 5.99 -9.66
N LEU A 190 24.02 6.91 -8.84
CA LEU A 190 23.40 7.30 -7.57
C LEU A 190 21.98 7.79 -7.80
N LYS A 191 21.76 8.65 -8.79
CA LYS A 191 20.41 9.13 -9.12
C LYS A 191 19.51 7.97 -9.52
N THR A 192 19.97 7.06 -10.37
CA THR A 192 19.15 5.91 -10.79
C THR A 192 18.84 4.97 -9.63
N ALA A 193 19.80 4.76 -8.73
CA ALA A 193 19.65 3.92 -7.55
C ALA A 193 18.70 4.52 -6.49
N MET A 194 18.53 5.84 -6.48
CA MET A 194 17.74 6.60 -5.50
C MET A 194 16.45 7.22 -6.07
N ASP A 195 16.12 7.03 -7.35
CA ASP A 195 14.99 7.69 -8.03
C ASP A 195 13.91 6.68 -8.46
N ASP A 196 13.86 5.51 -7.81
CA ASP A 196 12.82 4.51 -8.05
C ASP A 196 11.71 4.58 -6.99
N ILE A 197 10.48 4.72 -7.49
CA ILE A 197 9.27 5.04 -6.73
C ILE A 197 8.86 3.90 -5.78
N TRP A 198 9.52 2.74 -5.89
CA TRP A 198 9.19 1.50 -5.17
C TRP A 198 10.34 0.92 -4.33
N GLY A 199 11.47 1.62 -4.20
CA GLY A 199 12.60 1.26 -3.34
C GLY A 199 13.94 1.77 -3.85
N THR A 200 14.93 1.87 -2.95
CA THR A 200 16.31 2.30 -3.25
C THR A 200 17.18 1.09 -3.57
N ASP A 201 18.07 1.16 -4.56
CA ASP A 201 19.10 0.12 -4.76
C ASP A 201 20.30 0.42 -3.87
N GLU A 202 20.23 -0.01 -2.60
CA GLU A 202 21.24 0.33 -1.60
C GLU A 202 22.61 -0.24 -1.96
N ALA A 203 22.67 -1.38 -2.65
CA ALA A 203 23.91 -1.98 -3.11
C ALA A 203 24.60 -1.09 -4.15
N ALA A 204 23.86 -0.54 -5.12
CA ALA A 204 24.39 0.41 -6.08
C ALA A 204 24.78 1.75 -5.43
N VAL A 205 24.06 2.20 -4.39
CA VAL A 205 24.43 3.39 -3.61
C VAL A 205 25.77 3.16 -2.90
N PHE A 206 25.96 2.04 -2.20
CA PHE A 206 27.23 1.74 -1.52
C PHE A 206 28.37 1.44 -2.49
N GLU A 207 28.11 0.76 -3.62
CA GLU A 207 29.11 0.54 -4.66
C GLU A 207 29.71 1.87 -5.15
N VAL A 208 28.87 2.90 -5.31
CA VAL A 208 29.34 4.23 -5.71
C VAL A 208 30.00 4.98 -4.55
N LEU A 209 29.41 4.97 -3.35
CA LEU A 209 29.92 5.74 -2.22
C LEU A 209 31.23 5.18 -1.64
N GLU A 210 31.45 3.86 -1.70
CA GLU A 210 32.60 3.20 -1.07
C GLU A 210 33.75 2.92 -2.04
N CYS A 211 33.51 2.98 -3.36
CA CYS A 211 34.56 2.79 -4.37
C CYS A 211 35.20 4.10 -4.87
N LEU A 212 34.76 5.27 -4.36
CA LEU A 212 35.26 6.59 -4.77
C LEU A 212 36.06 7.24 -3.65
N ASP A 213 37.12 7.98 -4.01
CA ASP A 213 37.91 8.72 -3.03
C ASP A 213 37.20 10.01 -2.57
N ALA A 214 37.64 10.59 -1.44
CA ALA A 214 36.99 11.75 -0.82
C ALA A 214 36.94 13.00 -1.73
N SER A 215 37.89 13.17 -2.65
CA SER A 215 37.89 14.28 -3.62
C SER A 215 36.87 14.04 -4.74
N GLN A 216 36.76 12.79 -5.19
CA GLN A 216 35.75 12.36 -6.16
C GLN A 216 34.34 12.41 -5.58
N LEU A 217 34.14 11.96 -4.34
CA LEU A 217 32.84 12.00 -3.66
C LEU A 217 32.29 13.42 -3.52
N LYS A 218 33.15 14.40 -3.23
CA LYS A 218 32.74 15.82 -3.21
C LYS A 218 32.28 16.29 -4.58
N GLN A 219 33.01 15.93 -5.64
CA GLN A 219 32.62 16.26 -7.02
C GLN A 219 31.34 15.51 -7.43
N VAL A 220 31.14 14.27 -6.98
CA VAL A 220 29.92 13.49 -7.22
C VAL A 220 28.73 14.11 -6.48
N ALA A 221 28.90 14.55 -5.23
CA ALA A 221 27.86 15.23 -4.46
C ALA A 221 27.40 16.53 -5.12
N GLU A 222 28.36 17.39 -5.52
CA GLU A 222 28.07 18.63 -6.25
C GLU A 222 27.40 18.36 -7.61
N LYS A 223 27.80 17.28 -8.29
CA LYS A 223 27.22 16.89 -9.58
C LYS A 223 25.83 16.28 -9.41
N TYR A 224 25.64 15.45 -8.39
CA TYR A 224 24.36 14.85 -8.02
C TYR A 224 23.34 15.92 -7.68
N GLU A 225 23.71 16.89 -6.83
CA GLU A 225 22.87 18.02 -6.49
C GLU A 225 22.52 18.86 -7.73
N LYS A 226 23.48 19.07 -8.65
CA LYS A 226 23.19 19.70 -9.95
C LYS A 226 22.23 18.88 -10.84
N LEU A 227 22.20 17.55 -10.71
CA LEU A 227 21.37 16.65 -11.52
C LEU A 227 19.95 16.47 -10.94
N THR A 228 19.80 16.47 -9.62
CA THR A 228 18.53 16.16 -8.92
C THR A 228 17.90 17.40 -8.27
N SER A 229 18.67 18.49 -8.11
CA SER A 229 18.31 19.67 -7.31
C SER A 229 18.08 19.35 -5.83
N THR A 230 18.67 18.25 -5.34
CA THR A 230 18.62 17.82 -3.95
C THR A 230 20.05 17.48 -3.51
N PRO A 231 20.56 18.04 -2.40
CA PRO A 231 21.87 17.67 -1.87
C PRO A 231 21.98 16.15 -1.70
N LEU A 232 23.14 15.57 -2.02
CA LEU A 232 23.33 14.12 -1.95
C LEU A 232 23.08 13.59 -0.54
N GLU A 233 23.49 14.33 0.49
CA GLU A 233 23.24 14.00 1.90
C GLU A 233 21.73 13.95 2.21
N ASP A 234 20.98 14.96 1.78
CA ASP A 234 19.52 15.01 1.95
C ASP A 234 18.80 13.89 1.19
N ALA A 235 19.30 13.54 0.00
CA ALA A 235 18.76 12.41 -0.76
C ALA A 235 19.03 11.08 -0.04
N LEU A 236 20.21 10.88 0.53
CA LEU A 236 20.49 9.69 1.34
C LEU A 236 19.59 9.62 2.57
N HIS A 237 19.31 10.77 3.21
CA HIS A 237 18.33 10.87 4.31
C HIS A 237 16.88 10.56 3.91
N LEU A 238 16.54 10.74 2.65
CA LEU A 238 15.21 10.44 2.09
C LEU A 238 15.09 8.97 1.65
N GLU A 239 16.19 8.39 1.16
CA GLU A 239 16.19 7.10 0.47
C GLU A 239 16.77 5.94 1.30
N LEU A 240 17.52 6.22 2.37
CA LEU A 240 18.11 5.22 3.28
C LEU A 240 17.74 5.50 4.73
N GLU A 241 17.61 4.45 5.55
CA GLU A 241 17.34 4.56 6.98
C GLU A 241 18.26 3.67 7.84
N GLY A 242 18.37 3.99 9.14
CA GLY A 242 19.09 3.18 10.12
C GLY A 242 20.59 2.99 9.81
N ALA A 243 21.06 1.73 9.84
CA ALA A 243 22.47 1.40 9.64
C ALA A 243 22.99 1.73 8.24
N ASP A 244 22.12 1.71 7.23
CA ASP A 244 22.49 1.96 5.83
C ASP A 244 22.64 3.45 5.57
N LEU A 245 21.75 4.28 6.14
CA LEU A 245 21.94 5.72 6.21
C LEU A 245 23.22 6.07 6.98
N LYS A 246 23.45 5.46 8.15
CA LYS A 246 24.68 5.69 8.93
C LYS A 246 25.93 5.30 8.12
N ARG A 247 25.90 4.17 7.41
CA ARG A 247 26.98 3.69 6.54
C ARG A 247 27.22 4.64 5.36
N ALA A 248 26.17 5.09 4.70
CA ALA A 248 26.25 6.02 3.57
C ALA A 248 26.79 7.39 3.98
N LEU A 249 26.33 7.92 5.13
CA LEU A 249 26.83 9.17 5.70
C LEU A 249 28.29 9.02 6.18
N THR A 250 28.66 7.86 6.71
CA THR A 250 30.05 7.55 7.10
C THR A 250 30.95 7.44 5.87
N ALA A 251 30.45 6.88 4.76
CA ALA A 251 31.17 6.84 3.49
C ALA A 251 31.30 8.23 2.84
N LEU A 252 30.36 9.15 3.09
CA LEU A 252 30.43 10.55 2.65
C LEU A 252 31.44 11.41 3.44
N GLN A 253 31.76 11.02 4.67
CA GLN A 253 32.67 11.78 5.55
C GLN A 253 34.14 11.39 5.32
N PRO A 254 35.10 12.34 5.40
CA PRO A 254 36.52 12.00 5.33
C PRO A 254 36.92 11.12 6.52
N GLN A 255 37.38 9.89 6.26
CA GLN A 255 37.86 8.97 7.30
C GLN A 255 39.22 9.46 7.86
N ALA A 256 39.28 9.71 9.17
CA ALA A 256 40.54 9.85 9.92
C ALA A 256 40.89 8.50 10.60
N PRO A 257 42.19 8.13 10.74
CA PRO A 257 42.58 6.81 11.24
C PRO A 257 42.23 6.59 12.71
N ALA A 258 41.72 5.39 13.01
CA ALA A 258 41.25 4.97 14.33
C ALA A 258 42.38 4.74 15.35
N ALA A 259 42.12 5.06 16.63
CA ALA A 259 42.87 4.60 17.78
C ALA A 259 41.93 3.91 18.79
N PRO A 260 42.37 2.86 19.53
CA PRO A 260 41.50 2.06 20.38
C PRO A 260 41.45 2.60 21.82
N SER A 261 40.31 2.47 22.49
CA SER A 261 40.24 2.59 23.95
C SER A 261 39.36 1.50 24.57
N ALA A 262 39.91 0.93 25.64
CA ALA A 262 39.45 -0.21 26.42
C ALA A 262 38.35 0.20 27.45
N PRO A 263 37.75 -0.76 28.18
CA PRO A 263 36.37 -0.67 28.69
C PRO A 263 36.26 -0.03 30.07
N VAL A 264 35.08 0.55 30.37
CA VAL A 264 34.65 0.86 31.74
C VAL A 264 33.39 0.06 32.05
N GLN A 265 33.49 -0.76 33.09
CA GLN A 265 32.45 -1.64 33.62
C GLN A 265 31.28 -0.84 34.21
N ALA A 266 30.05 -1.26 33.91
CA ALA A 266 28.87 -0.97 34.71
C ALA A 266 27.98 -2.23 34.80
N SER A 267 27.97 -2.82 36.00
CA SER A 267 27.00 -3.71 36.62
C SER A 267 26.03 -4.51 35.71
N THR A 268 26.47 -5.72 35.34
CA THR A 268 25.61 -6.81 34.88
C THR A 268 24.86 -7.48 36.04
N LYS A 269 23.53 -7.46 36.00
CA LYS A 269 22.74 -8.63 36.41
C LYS A 269 22.22 -9.27 35.12
N ALA A 270 22.92 -10.31 34.68
CA ALA A 270 22.64 -11.03 33.46
C ALA A 270 21.30 -11.76 33.57
N ALA A 271 20.31 -11.36 32.77
CA ALA A 271 19.26 -12.26 32.34
C ALA A 271 19.77 -12.98 31.09
N ALA A 272 19.87 -14.31 31.16
CA ALA A 272 20.27 -15.14 30.05
C ALA A 272 19.36 -14.88 28.84
N THR A 273 19.92 -14.43 27.73
CA THR A 273 19.24 -14.39 26.43
C THR A 273 19.16 -15.82 25.90
N THR A 274 18.16 -16.56 26.38
CA THR A 274 17.72 -17.80 25.74
C THR A 274 17.28 -17.43 24.33
N LYS A 275 18.08 -17.78 23.31
CA LYS A 275 17.72 -17.63 21.91
C LYS A 275 16.53 -18.56 21.65
N VAL A 276 15.31 -18.01 21.63
CA VAL A 276 14.13 -18.81 21.26
C VAL A 276 14.26 -19.12 19.77
N ALA A 277 14.27 -20.40 19.41
CA ALA A 277 14.36 -20.83 18.03
C ALA A 277 13.07 -20.45 17.28
N ALA A 278 13.22 -19.91 16.06
CA ALA A 278 12.07 -19.59 15.21
C ALA A 278 11.24 -20.85 14.91
N ALA A 279 9.92 -20.72 14.92
CA ALA A 279 9.01 -21.83 14.66
C ALA A 279 9.22 -22.43 13.27
N SER A 280 9.22 -23.77 13.18
CA SER A 280 9.27 -24.46 11.89
C SER A 280 7.98 -24.23 11.10
N VAL A 281 8.03 -24.41 9.77
CA VAL A 281 6.84 -24.30 8.91
C VAL A 281 5.72 -25.25 9.37
N SER A 282 6.06 -26.45 9.84
CA SER A 282 5.10 -27.40 10.42
C SER A 282 4.49 -26.91 11.73
N ASP A 283 5.27 -26.24 12.59
CA ASP A 283 4.75 -25.66 13.84
C ASP A 283 3.82 -24.48 13.54
N ILE A 284 4.17 -23.63 12.57
CA ILE A 284 3.34 -22.52 12.12
C ILE A 284 1.99 -23.05 11.63
N GLN A 285 1.98 -24.07 10.76
CA GLN A 285 0.74 -24.70 10.27
C GLN A 285 -0.10 -25.21 11.44
N LYS A 286 0.50 -26.02 12.32
CA LYS A 286 -0.17 -26.58 13.50
C LYS A 286 -0.78 -25.50 14.39
N ASN A 287 -0.07 -24.40 14.62
CA ASN A 287 -0.53 -23.30 15.46
C ASN A 287 -1.68 -22.53 14.81
N LEU A 288 -1.63 -22.30 13.49
CA LEU A 288 -2.72 -21.65 12.75
C LEU A 288 -3.96 -22.55 12.63
N ASP A 289 -3.80 -23.86 12.56
CA ASP A 289 -4.91 -24.83 12.54
C ASP A 289 -5.60 -24.95 13.90
N ALA A 290 -4.86 -24.74 14.99
CA ALA A 290 -5.43 -24.69 16.34
C ALA A 290 -6.33 -23.46 16.56
N ILE A 291 -6.25 -22.43 15.70
CA ILE A 291 -7.13 -21.25 15.79
C ILE A 291 -8.53 -21.62 15.32
N GLN A 292 -9.48 -21.56 16.25
CA GLN A 292 -10.88 -21.82 15.99
C GLN A 292 -11.57 -20.56 15.48
N VAL A 293 -12.34 -20.68 14.41
CA VAL A 293 -13.07 -19.56 13.79
C VAL A 293 -14.54 -19.94 13.68
N THR A 294 -15.42 -19.12 14.26
CA THR A 294 -16.87 -19.17 14.03
C THR A 294 -17.29 -17.89 13.34
N ALA A 295 -17.81 -17.99 12.12
CA ALA A 295 -18.30 -16.85 11.36
C ALA A 295 -19.83 -16.87 11.29
N LYS A 296 -20.44 -15.70 11.50
CA LYS A 296 -21.86 -15.45 11.29
C LYS A 296 -22.02 -14.46 10.13
N ASP A 297 -22.71 -14.88 9.08
CA ASP A 297 -23.17 -13.99 8.02
C ASP A 297 -24.25 -13.05 8.60
N GLU A 298 -23.99 -11.75 8.60
CA GLU A 298 -24.92 -10.70 9.02
C GLU A 298 -25.63 -10.05 7.82
N GLY A 299 -25.50 -10.65 6.62
CA GLY A 299 -26.17 -10.22 5.40
C GLY A 299 -25.37 -9.19 4.62
N THR A 300 -26.04 -8.49 3.71
CA THR A 300 -25.43 -7.42 2.89
C THR A 300 -26.04 -6.09 3.28
N LEU A 301 -25.22 -5.13 3.70
CA LEU A 301 -25.63 -3.76 3.97
C LEU A 301 -25.21 -2.86 2.81
N GLN A 302 -26.07 -1.93 2.41
CA GLN A 302 -25.63 -0.88 1.49
C GLN A 302 -24.73 0.10 2.25
N ARG A 303 -23.59 0.44 1.64
CA ARG A 303 -22.62 1.42 2.14
C ARG A 303 -22.36 2.46 1.07
N GLY A 304 -22.00 3.68 1.46
CA GLY A 304 -21.38 4.59 0.51
C GLY A 304 -20.07 3.98 -0.01
N ASN A 305 -19.71 4.24 -1.26
CA ASN A 305 -18.55 3.59 -1.87
C ASN A 305 -17.24 4.30 -1.51
N ALA A 306 -16.85 4.19 -0.23
CA ALA A 306 -15.60 4.74 0.29
C ALA A 306 -14.35 4.09 -0.31
N VAL A 307 -14.41 2.80 -0.65
CA VAL A 307 -13.26 2.08 -1.22
C VAL A 307 -12.89 2.65 -2.58
N GLU A 308 -13.84 2.76 -3.53
CA GLU A 308 -13.53 3.35 -4.84
C GLU A 308 -13.13 4.83 -4.73
N LEU A 309 -13.72 5.58 -3.77
CA LEU A 309 -13.28 6.95 -3.46
C LEU A 309 -11.79 6.98 -3.07
N ASN A 310 -11.35 6.04 -2.22
CA ASN A 310 -9.97 5.94 -1.77
C ASN A 310 -9.05 5.33 -2.84
N ASP A 311 -9.53 4.48 -3.74
CA ASP A 311 -8.74 3.99 -4.87
C ASP A 311 -8.48 5.09 -5.90
N LEU A 312 -9.45 5.99 -6.09
CA LEU A 312 -9.31 7.15 -6.98
C LEU A 312 -8.45 8.25 -6.37
N ILE A 313 -8.62 8.54 -5.09
CA ILE A 313 -7.82 9.55 -4.37
C ILE A 313 -7.37 8.97 -3.02
N PRO A 314 -6.25 8.22 -2.96
CA PRO A 314 -5.83 7.51 -1.75
C PRO A 314 -5.28 8.42 -0.66
N ARG A 315 -4.86 9.65 -0.98
CA ARG A 315 -4.32 10.57 0.02
C ARG A 315 -5.44 11.21 0.85
N ASN A 316 -5.22 11.26 2.16
CA ASN A 316 -6.03 12.02 3.10
C ASN A 316 -5.40 13.39 3.32
N VAL A 317 -5.68 14.31 2.40
CA VAL A 317 -5.10 15.66 2.44
C VAL A 317 -6.12 16.61 3.08
N ALA A 318 -5.83 17.05 4.30
CA ALA A 318 -6.70 17.96 5.04
C ALA A 318 -6.82 19.35 4.38
N THR A 319 -5.88 19.72 3.52
CA THR A 319 -5.89 21.01 2.78
C THR A 319 -6.83 21.01 1.57
N LEU A 320 -7.36 19.86 1.15
CA LEU A 320 -8.37 19.82 0.08
C LEU A 320 -9.64 20.57 0.52
N LYS A 321 -10.30 21.24 -0.43
CA LYS A 321 -11.47 22.07 -0.15
C LYS A 321 -12.69 21.57 -0.94
N PRO A 322 -13.72 21.01 -0.26
CA PRO A 322 -13.71 20.55 1.14
C PRO A 322 -12.78 19.34 1.34
N PRO A 323 -12.35 19.04 2.58
CA PRO A 323 -11.61 17.83 2.89
C PRO A 323 -12.42 16.58 2.55
N LYS A 324 -11.75 15.48 2.19
CA LYS A 324 -12.38 14.21 1.76
C LYS A 324 -13.51 13.76 2.70
N ALA A 325 -13.27 13.75 4.00
CA ALA A 325 -14.28 13.35 4.98
C ALA A 325 -15.53 14.24 4.95
N LYS A 326 -15.38 15.55 4.74
CA LYS A 326 -16.51 16.47 4.60
C LYS A 326 -17.24 16.29 3.27
N ALA A 327 -16.53 15.96 2.19
CA ALA A 327 -17.14 15.64 0.90
C ALA A 327 -17.95 14.34 0.94
N TYR A 328 -17.47 13.34 1.69
CA TYR A 328 -18.08 12.01 1.75
C TYR A 328 -19.20 11.87 2.79
N ALA A 329 -19.14 12.59 3.91
CA ALA A 329 -20.10 12.44 5.01
C ALA A 329 -21.59 12.58 4.62
N PRO A 330 -21.99 13.51 3.72
CA PRO A 330 -23.37 13.59 3.24
C PRO A 330 -23.85 12.32 2.53
N LEU A 331 -23.01 11.73 1.67
CA LEU A 331 -23.33 10.47 0.97
C LEU A 331 -23.53 9.32 1.97
N LYS A 332 -22.62 9.19 2.95
CA LYS A 332 -22.77 8.19 4.01
C LYS A 332 -24.12 8.32 4.74
N LYS A 333 -24.49 9.53 5.14
CA LYS A 333 -25.78 9.80 5.81
C LYS A 333 -26.98 9.48 4.91
N ALA A 334 -26.89 9.78 3.62
CA ALA A 334 -27.94 9.45 2.65
C ALA A 334 -28.13 7.93 2.53
N VAL A 335 -27.04 7.16 2.47
CA VAL A 335 -27.11 5.69 2.43
C VAL A 335 -27.65 5.12 3.74
N GLU A 336 -27.25 5.66 4.90
CA GLU A 336 -27.83 5.29 6.19
C GLU A 336 -29.35 5.55 6.26
N ALA A 337 -29.81 6.69 5.74
CA ALA A 337 -31.23 7.01 5.65
C ALA A 337 -31.99 6.06 4.70
N ARG A 338 -31.39 5.72 3.56
CA ARG A 338 -31.92 4.74 2.61
C ARG A 338 -32.06 3.37 3.25
N ASN A 339 -31.05 2.90 3.99
CA ASN A 339 -31.10 1.63 4.73
C ASN A 339 -32.23 1.62 5.77
N LYS A 340 -32.42 2.72 6.51
CA LYS A 340 -33.54 2.85 7.46
C LYS A 340 -34.90 2.81 6.75
N ALA A 341 -35.03 3.45 5.59
CA ALA A 341 -36.24 3.41 4.78
C ALA A 341 -36.54 1.99 4.26
N GLU A 342 -35.53 1.27 3.79
CA GLU A 342 -35.68 -0.13 3.35
C GLU A 342 -36.08 -1.05 4.51
N ALA A 343 -35.47 -0.88 5.69
CA ALA A 343 -35.87 -1.61 6.89
C ALA A 343 -37.34 -1.32 7.26
N ALA A 344 -37.81 -0.09 7.10
CA ALA A 344 -39.21 0.27 7.33
C ALA A 344 -40.16 -0.38 6.30
N VAL A 345 -39.75 -0.50 5.03
CA VAL A 345 -40.50 -1.26 4.01
C VAL A 345 -40.62 -2.72 4.43
N ASN A 346 -39.52 -3.33 4.86
CA ASN A 346 -39.49 -4.74 5.28
C ASN A 346 -40.32 -5.01 6.54
N ALA A 347 -40.43 -4.04 7.45
CA ALA A 347 -41.20 -4.15 8.69
C ALA A 347 -42.70 -3.83 8.52
N ALA A 348 -43.11 -3.22 7.40
CA ALA A 348 -44.50 -2.79 7.19
C ALA A 348 -45.43 -3.97 6.91
N THR A 349 -46.47 -4.12 7.74
CA THR A 349 -47.41 -5.24 7.69
C THR A 349 -48.70 -4.94 6.91
N THR A 350 -49.02 -3.66 6.67
CA THR A 350 -50.23 -3.24 5.93
C THR A 350 -49.89 -2.61 4.59
N GLU A 351 -50.76 -2.78 3.59
CA GLU A 351 -50.54 -2.21 2.25
C GLU A 351 -50.37 -0.68 2.23
N PRO A 352 -51.17 0.12 2.97
CA PRO A 352 -50.93 1.56 3.07
C PRO A 352 -49.56 1.91 3.68
N ALA A 353 -49.15 1.17 4.71
CA ALA A 353 -47.85 1.39 5.35
C ALA A 353 -46.68 1.01 4.43
N LYS A 354 -46.79 -0.10 3.68
CA LYS A 354 -45.80 -0.49 2.67
C LYS A 354 -45.66 0.58 1.59
N LYS A 355 -46.77 1.09 1.05
CA LYS A 355 -46.75 2.13 0.02
C LYS A 355 -46.07 3.41 0.50
N ALA A 356 -46.43 3.89 1.70
CA ALA A 356 -45.79 5.07 2.30
C ALA A 356 -44.29 4.85 2.59
N ALA A 357 -43.89 3.64 3.03
CA ALA A 357 -42.48 3.31 3.25
C ALA A 357 -41.69 3.22 1.93
N GLN A 358 -42.29 2.69 0.86
CA GLN A 358 -41.69 2.62 -0.48
C GLN A 358 -41.46 4.01 -1.07
N GLU A 359 -42.39 4.95 -0.89
CA GLU A 359 -42.20 6.35 -1.31
C GLU A 359 -41.02 6.99 -0.58
N LYS A 360 -40.87 6.76 0.72
CA LYS A 360 -39.70 7.21 1.50
C LYS A 360 -38.40 6.58 1.03
N LEU A 361 -38.42 5.29 0.68
CA LEU A 361 -37.25 4.59 0.14
C LEU A 361 -36.82 5.22 -1.20
N LYS A 362 -37.77 5.47 -2.11
CA LYS A 362 -37.49 6.12 -3.39
C LYS A 362 -36.87 7.52 -3.21
N ALA A 363 -37.43 8.34 -2.32
CA ALA A 363 -36.86 9.67 -2.02
C ALA A 363 -35.44 9.57 -1.42
N ALA A 364 -35.18 8.57 -0.58
CA ALA A 364 -33.85 8.33 -0.03
C ALA A 364 -32.85 7.87 -1.12
N GLU A 365 -33.28 7.05 -2.08
CA GLU A 365 -32.46 6.63 -3.22
C GLU A 365 -32.12 7.81 -4.15
N GLU A 366 -33.06 8.73 -4.38
CA GLU A 366 -32.81 9.98 -5.10
C GLU A 366 -31.78 10.86 -4.36
N THR A 367 -31.86 10.92 -3.04
CA THR A 367 -30.88 11.63 -2.20
C THR A 367 -29.49 11.00 -2.31
N VAL A 368 -29.39 9.67 -2.27
CA VAL A 368 -28.11 8.94 -2.48
C VAL A 368 -27.51 9.28 -3.84
N LYS A 369 -28.33 9.32 -4.89
CA LYS A 369 -27.88 9.70 -6.24
C LYS A 369 -27.35 11.13 -6.27
N ALA A 370 -28.08 12.08 -5.68
CA ALA A 370 -27.68 13.49 -5.64
C ALA A 370 -26.37 13.71 -4.88
N GLU A 371 -26.21 13.11 -3.70
CA GLU A 371 -24.95 13.18 -2.94
C GLU A 371 -23.80 12.44 -3.66
N GLY A 372 -24.12 11.35 -4.37
CA GLY A 372 -23.18 10.64 -5.23
C GLY A 372 -22.57 11.52 -6.33
N GLU A 373 -23.39 12.32 -7.01
CA GLU A 373 -22.91 13.25 -8.03
C GLU A 373 -22.01 14.36 -7.45
N LYS A 374 -22.29 14.83 -6.22
CA LYS A 374 -21.39 15.76 -5.51
C LYS A 374 -20.03 15.12 -5.20
N VAL A 375 -19.99 13.85 -4.83
CA VAL A 375 -18.74 13.10 -4.65
C VAL A 375 -17.98 12.97 -5.97
N LYS A 376 -18.66 12.68 -7.09
CA LYS A 376 -18.03 12.67 -8.42
C LYS A 376 -17.44 14.03 -8.80
N GLU A 377 -18.17 15.12 -8.57
CA GLU A 377 -17.66 16.46 -8.83
C GLU A 377 -16.42 16.76 -7.98
N TRP A 378 -16.44 16.37 -6.70
CA TRP A 378 -15.28 16.49 -5.82
C TRP A 378 -14.09 15.67 -6.34
N LEU A 379 -14.32 14.42 -6.77
CA LEU A 379 -13.30 13.57 -7.38
C LEU A 379 -12.69 14.23 -8.62
N ARG A 380 -13.51 14.77 -9.55
CA ARG A 380 -13.01 15.45 -10.76
C ARG A 380 -12.12 16.65 -10.44
N LYS A 381 -12.50 17.45 -9.45
CA LYS A 381 -11.70 18.62 -9.00
C LYS A 381 -10.35 18.22 -8.41
N ASN A 382 -10.29 17.08 -7.73
CA ASN A 382 -9.10 16.65 -6.98
C ASN A 382 -8.35 15.49 -7.65
N ILE A 383 -8.74 15.04 -8.85
CA ILE A 383 -8.14 13.88 -9.53
C ILE A 383 -6.64 14.05 -9.80
N GLY A 384 -6.17 15.30 -9.83
CA GLY A 384 -4.76 15.65 -9.92
C GLY A 384 -3.89 15.10 -8.79
N ASP A 385 -4.49 14.76 -7.64
CA ASP A 385 -3.81 14.16 -6.49
C ASP A 385 -3.67 12.65 -6.55
N ASN A 386 -4.26 12.00 -7.56
CA ASN A 386 -4.03 10.58 -7.81
C ASN A 386 -2.53 10.32 -8.08
N PRO A 387 -1.90 9.34 -7.40
CA PRO A 387 -0.46 9.08 -7.54
C PRO A 387 -0.04 8.83 -9.00
N ALA A 388 -0.75 7.98 -9.74
CA ALA A 388 -0.39 7.66 -11.12
C ALA A 388 -0.41 8.90 -12.03
N LEU A 389 -1.37 9.82 -11.81
CA LEU A 389 -1.43 11.07 -12.57
C LEU A 389 -0.33 12.05 -12.15
N ARG A 390 0.02 12.10 -10.87
CA ARG A 390 1.14 12.90 -10.38
C ARG A 390 2.47 12.42 -10.97
N ASP A 391 2.69 11.11 -10.97
CA ASP A 391 3.91 10.50 -11.49
C ASP A 391 4.02 10.71 -13.00
N ALA A 392 2.91 10.56 -13.73
CA ALA A 392 2.88 10.87 -15.16
C ALA A 392 3.16 12.36 -15.44
N LYS A 393 2.60 13.27 -14.64
CA LYS A 393 2.93 14.71 -14.71
C LYS A 393 4.40 14.99 -14.42
N ALA A 394 4.97 14.32 -13.42
CA ALA A 394 6.38 14.46 -13.08
C ALA A 394 7.28 13.97 -14.23
N ALA A 395 6.93 12.83 -14.86
CA ALA A 395 7.64 12.29 -16.02
C ALA A 395 7.64 13.25 -17.23
N VAL A 396 6.53 13.95 -17.47
CA VAL A 396 6.44 15.02 -18.49
C VAL A 396 7.44 16.12 -18.16
N LYS A 397 7.42 16.65 -16.93
CA LYS A 397 8.31 17.73 -16.48
C LYS A 397 9.80 17.33 -16.57
N VAL A 398 10.13 16.09 -16.20
CA VAL A 398 11.49 15.54 -16.33
C VAL A 398 11.91 15.47 -17.80
N SER A 399 11.04 15.00 -18.68
CA SER A 399 11.32 14.88 -20.11
C SER A 399 11.48 16.26 -20.78
N GLU A 400 10.64 17.23 -20.44
CA GLU A 400 10.73 18.61 -20.94
C GLU A 400 12.02 19.30 -20.48
N ARG A 401 12.41 19.11 -19.21
CA ARG A 401 13.70 19.59 -18.69
C ARG A 401 14.88 18.96 -19.42
N ALA A 402 14.82 17.66 -19.70
CA ALA A 402 15.87 16.96 -20.43
C ALA A 402 16.00 17.48 -21.88
N LEU A 403 14.87 17.73 -22.56
CA LEU A 403 14.84 18.33 -23.89
C LEU A 403 15.45 19.74 -23.88
N ALA A 404 14.99 20.63 -22.98
CA ALA A 404 15.52 21.99 -22.86
C ALA A 404 17.03 22.00 -22.53
N GLY A 405 17.47 21.08 -21.66
CA GLY A 405 18.88 20.90 -21.33
C GLY A 405 19.72 20.43 -22.52
N LEU A 406 19.18 19.54 -23.35
CA LEU A 406 19.84 19.09 -24.59
C LEU A 406 19.95 20.22 -25.61
N GLU A 407 18.87 20.97 -25.84
CA GLU A 407 18.87 22.14 -26.74
C GLU A 407 19.92 23.18 -26.31
N ALA A 408 20.02 23.46 -25.01
CA ALA A 408 21.01 24.38 -24.47
C ALA A 408 22.46 23.88 -24.65
N LYS A 409 22.70 22.57 -24.49
CA LYS A 409 24.02 21.96 -24.72
C LYS A 409 24.41 22.03 -26.20
N GLN A 410 23.49 21.69 -27.09
CA GLN A 410 23.70 21.70 -28.53
C GLN A 410 24.01 23.10 -29.07
N LYS A 411 23.30 24.13 -28.58
CA LYS A 411 23.58 25.55 -28.92
C LYS A 411 25.00 26.00 -28.55
N LYS A 412 25.62 25.39 -27.53
CA LYS A 412 26.97 25.74 -27.06
C LYS A 412 28.07 24.85 -27.63
N ALA A 413 27.71 23.82 -28.40
CA ALA A 413 28.67 22.82 -28.85
C ALA A 413 29.47 23.33 -30.06
N LYS A 414 30.80 23.16 -30.04
CA LYS A 414 31.66 23.53 -31.16
C LYS A 414 31.52 22.52 -32.30
N VAL A 415 31.23 23.00 -33.50
CA VAL A 415 31.15 22.16 -34.70
C VAL A 415 32.57 21.83 -35.19
N PRO A 416 32.88 20.57 -35.52
CA PRO A 416 34.15 20.20 -36.14
C PRO A 416 34.46 21.01 -37.40
N LYS A 417 35.76 21.23 -37.68
CA LYS A 417 36.21 21.95 -38.88
C LYS A 417 36.21 21.08 -40.13
N ASP A 418 36.39 19.76 -39.97
CA ASP A 418 36.30 18.81 -41.07
C ASP A 418 34.82 18.67 -41.54
N PRO A 419 34.53 18.77 -42.85
CA PRO A 419 33.16 18.72 -43.36
C PRO A 419 32.42 17.41 -43.08
N ALA A 420 33.09 16.25 -43.14
CA ALA A 420 32.47 14.94 -42.92
C ALA A 420 32.19 14.72 -41.42
N GLU A 421 33.09 15.16 -40.56
CA GLU A 421 32.89 15.16 -39.10
C GLU A 421 31.78 16.15 -38.70
N ALA A 422 31.72 17.34 -39.32
CA ALA A 422 30.69 18.34 -39.06
C ALA A 422 29.28 17.84 -39.42
N GLU A 423 29.14 17.12 -40.53
CA GLU A 423 27.86 16.54 -40.94
C GLU A 423 27.43 15.41 -40.00
N THR A 424 28.35 14.51 -39.68
CA THR A 424 28.10 13.42 -38.71
C THR A 424 27.68 13.98 -37.34
N PHE A 425 28.33 15.06 -36.90
CA PHE A 425 28.00 15.77 -35.67
C PHE A 425 26.59 16.38 -35.71
N ARG A 426 26.22 17.11 -36.77
CA ARG A 426 24.86 17.68 -36.92
C ARG A 426 23.79 16.58 -36.94
N GLN A 427 24.03 15.49 -37.64
CA GLN A 427 23.11 14.37 -37.69
C GLN A 427 22.93 13.74 -36.31
N SER A 428 24.00 13.54 -35.55
CA SER A 428 23.93 13.02 -34.17
C SER A 428 23.13 13.96 -33.24
N GLN A 429 23.27 15.27 -33.39
CA GLN A 429 22.52 16.25 -32.62
C GLN A 429 21.03 16.22 -32.96
N LYS A 430 20.70 16.15 -34.25
CA LYS A 430 19.32 16.01 -34.74
C LYS A 430 18.68 14.74 -34.19
N THR A 431 19.34 13.59 -34.30
CA THR A 431 18.83 12.32 -33.76
C THR A 431 18.60 12.40 -32.25
N ALA A 432 19.51 13.03 -31.50
CA ALA A 432 19.33 13.22 -30.05
C ALA A 432 18.14 14.13 -29.72
N LEU A 433 17.92 15.22 -30.48
CA LEU A 433 16.75 16.09 -30.30
C LEU A 433 15.45 15.38 -30.64
N ASP A 434 15.41 14.65 -31.75
CA ASP A 434 14.23 13.92 -32.18
C ASP A 434 13.87 12.84 -31.14
N ALA A 435 14.85 12.13 -30.58
CA ALA A 435 14.65 11.18 -29.49
C ALA A 435 14.14 11.86 -28.20
N ALA A 436 14.67 13.04 -27.84
CA ALA A 436 14.22 13.79 -26.66
C ALA A 436 12.78 14.32 -26.83
N LYS A 437 12.44 14.82 -28.03
CA LYS A 437 11.07 15.24 -28.37
C LYS A 437 10.09 14.06 -28.31
N ALA A 438 10.48 12.91 -28.86
CA ALA A 438 9.67 11.69 -28.77
C ALA A 438 9.38 11.30 -27.31
N LYS A 439 10.38 11.37 -26.42
CA LYS A 439 10.18 11.11 -24.98
C LYS A 439 9.17 12.07 -24.33
N VAL A 440 9.20 13.35 -24.69
CA VAL A 440 8.20 14.33 -24.22
C VAL A 440 6.81 13.96 -24.73
N THR A 441 6.67 13.66 -26.02
CA THR A 441 5.40 13.23 -26.62
C THR A 441 4.86 11.97 -25.96
N ASP A 442 5.69 10.96 -25.73
CA ASP A 442 5.31 9.71 -25.06
C ASP A 442 4.87 9.96 -23.62
N ALA A 443 5.60 10.79 -22.87
CA ALA A 443 5.23 11.16 -21.50
C ALA A 443 3.89 11.92 -21.45
N GLN A 444 3.66 12.84 -22.39
CA GLN A 444 2.40 13.59 -22.50
C GLN A 444 1.23 12.68 -22.89
N ALA A 445 1.43 11.76 -23.84
CA ALA A 445 0.44 10.76 -24.25
C ALA A 445 0.09 9.82 -23.08
N ARG A 446 1.09 9.37 -22.31
CA ARG A 446 0.88 8.57 -21.10
C ARG A 446 0.10 9.35 -20.04
N MET A 447 0.47 10.60 -19.76
CA MET A 447 -0.25 11.45 -18.82
C MET A 447 -1.72 11.64 -19.23
N LYS A 448 -1.98 11.89 -20.52
CA LYS A 448 -3.34 11.99 -21.05
C LYS A 448 -4.11 10.67 -20.85
N THR A 449 -3.53 9.54 -21.23
CA THR A 449 -4.14 8.21 -21.09
C THR A 449 -4.50 7.91 -19.62
N VAL A 450 -3.58 8.20 -18.70
CA VAL A 450 -3.83 8.02 -17.26
C VAL A 450 -4.96 8.94 -16.78
N LYS A 451 -4.95 10.21 -17.18
CA LYS A 451 -5.99 11.18 -16.79
C LYS A 451 -7.36 10.75 -17.32
N ASP A 452 -7.45 10.38 -18.59
CA ASP A 452 -8.71 9.98 -19.23
C ASP A 452 -9.27 8.70 -18.60
N GLY A 453 -8.40 7.71 -18.32
CA GLY A 453 -8.80 6.49 -17.63
C GLY A 453 -9.30 6.74 -16.20
N LEU A 454 -8.68 7.67 -15.47
CA LEU A 454 -9.14 8.08 -14.14
C LEU A 454 -10.48 8.82 -14.20
N LEU A 455 -10.68 9.73 -15.16
CA LEU A 455 -11.95 10.42 -15.35
C LEU A 455 -13.09 9.45 -15.71
N ALA A 456 -12.81 8.46 -16.57
CA ALA A 456 -13.78 7.42 -16.89
C ALA A 456 -14.19 6.60 -15.65
N ARG A 457 -13.25 6.30 -14.74
CA ARG A 457 -13.59 5.67 -13.45
C ARG A 457 -14.42 6.57 -12.54
N VAL A 458 -14.13 7.89 -12.52
CA VAL A 458 -14.95 8.86 -11.78
C VAL A 458 -16.37 8.91 -12.33
N ASP A 459 -16.54 8.90 -13.65
CA ASP A 459 -17.87 8.89 -14.29
C ASP A 459 -18.63 7.60 -13.94
N ALA A 460 -17.93 6.47 -13.90
CA ALA A 460 -18.45 5.16 -13.51
C ALA A 460 -18.60 4.94 -11.99
N TYR A 461 -18.25 5.93 -11.16
CA TYR A 461 -18.33 5.81 -9.70
C TYR A 461 -19.77 5.49 -9.25
N ALA A 462 -19.94 4.32 -8.64
CA ALA A 462 -21.20 3.93 -8.01
C ALA A 462 -21.23 4.50 -6.58
N PRO A 463 -22.18 5.38 -6.23
CA PRO A 463 -22.19 6.05 -4.92
C PRO A 463 -22.57 5.12 -3.77
N MET A 464 -23.22 4.00 -4.07
CA MET A 464 -23.68 3.02 -3.09
C MET A 464 -23.32 1.63 -3.57
N VAL A 465 -22.85 0.78 -2.66
CA VAL A 465 -22.43 -0.60 -2.94
C VAL A 465 -22.95 -1.54 -1.85
N GLY A 466 -23.31 -2.75 -2.24
CA GLY A 466 -23.64 -3.81 -1.31
C GLY A 466 -22.38 -4.39 -0.69
N VAL A 467 -22.26 -4.30 0.63
CA VAL A 467 -21.13 -4.81 1.40
C VAL A 467 -21.60 -5.96 2.28
N LYS A 468 -21.04 -7.15 2.04
CA LYS A 468 -21.27 -8.32 2.89
C LYS A 468 -20.73 -8.02 4.29
N GLN A 469 -21.47 -8.45 5.30
CA GLN A 469 -21.09 -8.32 6.70
C GLN A 469 -20.91 -9.70 7.31
N THR A 470 -19.74 -9.92 7.89
CA THR A 470 -19.38 -11.15 8.58
C THR A 470 -18.92 -10.77 9.97
N ARG A 471 -19.57 -11.34 10.99
CA ARG A 471 -19.05 -11.30 12.35
C ARG A 471 -18.30 -12.60 12.62
N SER A 472 -17.05 -12.48 13.01
CA SER A 472 -16.20 -13.62 13.34
C SER A 472 -15.85 -13.61 14.82
N ASP A 473 -16.11 -14.73 15.49
CA ASP A 473 -15.56 -15.04 16.80
C ASP A 473 -14.39 -16.00 16.59
N VAL A 474 -13.20 -15.61 17.03
CA VAL A 474 -11.96 -16.37 16.81
C VAL A 474 -11.29 -16.64 18.14
N THR A 475 -10.95 -17.90 18.41
CA THR A 475 -10.24 -18.28 19.64
C THR A 475 -8.78 -18.57 19.33
N VAL A 476 -7.89 -17.77 19.92
CA VAL A 476 -6.43 -17.90 19.79
C VAL A 476 -5.86 -18.07 21.20
N ASN A 477 -5.13 -19.15 21.46
CA ASN A 477 -4.52 -19.45 22.78
C ASN A 477 -5.52 -19.38 23.96
N GLY A 478 -6.76 -19.80 23.75
CA GLY A 478 -7.82 -19.74 24.77
C GLY A 478 -8.49 -18.36 24.93
N THR A 479 -7.98 -17.31 24.28
CA THR A 479 -8.61 -16.00 24.22
C THR A 479 -9.55 -15.93 23.04
N THR A 480 -10.83 -15.67 23.30
CA THR A 480 -11.82 -15.39 22.25
C THR A 480 -11.81 -13.90 21.91
N VAL A 481 -11.71 -13.60 20.63
CA VAL A 481 -11.82 -12.25 20.07
C VAL A 481 -13.03 -12.19 19.15
N ARG A 482 -13.64 -11.01 19.07
CA ARG A 482 -14.79 -10.77 18.19
C ARG A 482 -14.45 -9.64 17.24
N MET A 483 -14.70 -9.87 15.96
CA MET A 483 -14.45 -8.92 14.90
C MET A 483 -15.55 -8.87 13.86
N ARG A 484 -15.63 -7.76 13.14
CA ARG A 484 -16.56 -7.54 12.01
C ARG A 484 -15.82 -6.92 10.84
N ASP A 485 -16.28 -7.19 9.64
CA ASP A 485 -15.80 -6.59 8.41
C ASP A 485 -16.72 -5.43 7.92
N GLY A 486 -16.30 -4.75 6.86
CA GLY A 486 -17.08 -3.73 6.16
C GLY A 486 -17.38 -2.45 6.93
N ARG A 487 -16.45 -2.06 7.81
CA ARG A 487 -16.46 -0.78 8.51
C ARG A 487 -16.46 0.39 7.51
N GLU A 488 -17.48 1.24 7.58
CA GLU A 488 -17.61 2.40 6.69
C GLU A 488 -17.16 3.71 7.34
N THR A 489 -16.11 4.28 6.76
CA THR A 489 -15.59 5.62 7.03
C THR A 489 -15.15 6.26 5.72
N ALA A 490 -14.85 7.57 5.72
CA ALA A 490 -14.23 8.22 4.57
C ALA A 490 -12.81 7.68 4.25
N TYR A 491 -12.25 6.84 5.12
CA TYR A 491 -10.91 6.28 5.04
C TYR A 491 -10.91 4.76 4.84
N THR A 492 -12.06 4.16 4.54
CA THR A 492 -12.15 2.73 4.29
C THR A 492 -11.55 2.40 2.92
N ASN A 493 -10.48 1.59 2.93
CA ASN A 493 -9.75 1.14 1.75
C ASN A 493 -10.01 -0.35 1.42
N SER A 494 -10.66 -1.09 2.31
CA SER A 494 -11.05 -2.48 2.04
C SER A 494 -12.29 -2.86 2.83
N TRP A 495 -13.27 -3.45 2.16
CA TRP A 495 -14.48 -3.97 2.80
C TRP A 495 -14.24 -5.26 3.56
N ASN A 496 -13.19 -6.02 3.21
CA ASN A 496 -12.84 -7.26 3.89
C ASN A 496 -11.92 -7.04 5.10
N ALA A 497 -11.55 -5.80 5.37
CA ALA A 497 -10.78 -5.43 6.55
C ALA A 497 -11.68 -5.46 7.79
N VAL A 498 -11.08 -5.85 8.92
CA VAL A 498 -11.77 -6.11 10.19
C VAL A 498 -11.52 -5.05 11.26
N ASP A 499 -12.52 -4.76 12.10
CA ASP A 499 -12.37 -4.27 13.48
C ASP A 499 -12.69 -5.33 14.48
N GLY A 500 -12.04 -5.26 15.64
CA GLY A 500 -12.44 -6.08 16.77
C GLY A 500 -11.57 -5.90 18.00
N GLY A 501 -11.77 -6.82 18.93
CA GLY A 501 -10.94 -6.98 20.11
C GLY A 501 -11.34 -8.22 20.88
N ALA A 502 -10.65 -8.47 21.99
CA ALA A 502 -10.98 -9.55 22.89
C ALA A 502 -12.37 -9.36 23.53
N VAL A 503 -13.10 -10.46 23.72
CA VAL A 503 -14.44 -10.43 24.35
C VAL A 503 -14.38 -10.35 25.87
N SER A 504 -13.24 -10.73 26.45
CA SER A 504 -12.89 -10.67 27.85
C SER A 504 -11.39 -10.40 27.98
N GLY A 505 -10.91 -10.03 29.17
CA GLY A 505 -9.47 -9.75 29.33
C GLY A 505 -9.05 -8.34 28.88
N ASP A 506 -9.93 -7.59 28.21
CA ASP A 506 -9.67 -6.22 27.79
C ASP A 506 -10.91 -5.30 27.95
N SER A 507 -10.83 -4.33 28.87
CA SER A 507 -11.90 -3.38 29.22
C SER A 507 -11.30 -2.10 29.81
N ALA A 508 -12.11 -1.04 29.94
CA ALA A 508 -11.67 0.20 30.59
C ALA A 508 -11.20 -0.04 32.05
N ALA A 509 -11.89 -0.90 32.80
CA ALA A 509 -11.47 -1.27 34.15
C ALA A 509 -10.14 -2.03 34.17
N GLN A 510 -9.87 -2.85 33.15
CA GLN A 510 -8.58 -3.52 33.02
C GLN A 510 -7.47 -2.56 32.59
N VAL A 511 -7.76 -1.56 31.76
CA VAL A 511 -6.81 -0.46 31.49
C VAL A 511 -6.37 0.19 32.80
N THR A 512 -7.32 0.62 33.63
CA THR A 512 -7.01 1.18 34.96
C THR A 512 -6.20 0.22 35.81
N SER A 513 -6.65 -1.03 35.96
CA SER A 513 -5.96 -2.02 36.80
C SER A 513 -4.54 -2.33 36.32
N GLN A 514 -4.29 -2.37 35.00
CA GLN A 514 -2.94 -2.63 34.48
C GLN A 514 -2.04 -1.41 34.61
N LEU A 515 -2.57 -0.20 34.46
CA LEU A 515 -1.83 1.03 34.72
C LEU A 515 -1.39 1.13 36.17
N GLU A 516 -2.27 0.82 37.13
CA GLU A 516 -1.93 0.75 38.56
C GLU A 516 -0.81 -0.27 38.85
N LYS A 517 -0.85 -1.42 38.17
CA LYS A 517 0.17 -2.48 38.31
C LYS A 517 1.51 -2.17 37.63
N SER A 518 1.55 -1.16 36.76
CA SER A 518 2.75 -0.87 35.96
C SER A 518 3.86 -0.17 36.74
N GLY A 519 3.54 0.38 37.92
CA GLY A 519 4.50 1.10 38.77
C GLY A 519 4.92 2.47 38.25
N ILE A 520 4.27 3.01 37.21
CA ILE A 520 4.47 4.40 36.77
C ILE A 520 3.68 5.38 37.66
N SER A 521 4.04 6.66 37.68
CA SER A 521 3.35 7.67 38.50
C SER A 521 1.86 7.81 38.17
N GLU A 522 1.06 8.24 39.16
CA GLU A 522 -0.39 8.45 39.00
C GLU A 522 -0.70 9.40 37.84
N ASP A 523 0.11 10.44 37.63
CA ASP A 523 -0.07 11.40 36.53
C ASP A 523 0.17 10.75 35.17
N ARG A 524 1.19 9.88 35.07
CA ARG A 524 1.43 9.10 33.84
C ARG A 524 0.30 8.10 33.60
N GLN A 525 -0.22 7.46 34.65
CA GLN A 525 -1.40 6.59 34.55
C GLN A 525 -2.62 7.37 34.05
N LYS A 526 -2.89 8.55 34.60
CA LYS A 526 -4.00 9.43 34.21
C LYS A 526 -3.91 9.85 32.74
N VAL A 527 -2.73 10.27 32.29
CA VAL A 527 -2.48 10.63 30.88
C VAL A 527 -2.71 9.43 29.95
N LEU A 528 -2.09 8.29 30.24
CA LEU A 528 -2.18 7.10 29.39
C LEU A 528 -3.61 6.50 29.39
N GLY A 529 -4.28 6.48 30.54
CA GLY A 529 -5.66 6.04 30.67
C GLY A 529 -6.63 6.90 29.85
N SER A 530 -6.43 8.22 29.88
CA SER A 530 -7.23 9.14 29.05
C SER A 530 -6.99 8.93 27.55
N ILE A 531 -5.73 8.76 27.12
CA ILE A 531 -5.41 8.50 25.72
C ILE A 531 -6.00 7.15 25.25
N SER A 532 -5.86 6.09 26.05
CA SER A 532 -6.46 4.79 25.74
C SER A 532 -7.99 4.86 25.65
N GLY A 533 -8.63 5.70 26.47
CA GLY A 533 -10.07 5.98 26.35
C GLY A 533 -10.50 6.57 24.99
N LEU A 534 -9.57 7.18 24.25
CA LEU A 534 -9.80 7.76 22.91
C LEU A 534 -9.36 6.84 21.76
N GLU A 535 -8.26 6.10 21.94
CA GLU A 535 -7.68 5.25 20.90
C GLU A 535 -8.30 3.84 20.88
N GLY A 536 -8.51 3.27 22.07
CA GLY A 536 -8.90 1.90 22.28
C GLY A 536 -8.19 1.29 23.50
N THR A 537 -8.70 0.15 23.95
CA THR A 537 -8.08 -0.66 25.01
C THR A 537 -6.92 -1.50 24.43
N PHE A 538 -6.41 -2.52 25.12
CA PHE A 538 -5.18 -3.23 24.72
C PHE A 538 -5.31 -4.16 23.51
N SER A 539 -6.53 -4.66 23.23
CA SER A 539 -6.79 -5.65 22.18
C SER A 539 -7.40 -5.07 20.91
N LYS A 540 -7.72 -3.77 20.89
CA LYS A 540 -8.44 -3.19 19.75
C LYS A 540 -7.58 -3.19 18.51
N VAL A 541 -8.13 -3.75 17.44
CA VAL A 541 -7.52 -3.79 16.11
C VAL A 541 -8.43 -3.08 15.13
N ASN A 542 -7.82 -2.23 14.31
CA ASN A 542 -8.44 -1.57 13.18
C ASN A 542 -7.60 -1.80 11.92
N THR A 543 -8.20 -2.31 10.83
CA THR A 543 -7.43 -2.66 9.62
C THR A 543 -7.94 -2.03 8.32
N TRP A 544 -8.99 -1.21 8.37
CA TRP A 544 -9.67 -0.71 7.16
C TRP A 544 -9.04 0.51 6.50
N ASP A 545 -8.10 1.20 7.13
CA ASP A 545 -7.54 2.45 6.59
C ASP A 545 -6.11 2.31 6.05
N ILE A 546 -5.44 3.45 5.84
CA ILE A 546 -4.07 3.53 5.31
C ILE A 546 -3.02 2.99 6.28
N GLY A 547 -3.37 2.81 7.56
CA GLY A 547 -2.53 2.20 8.57
C GLY A 547 -2.32 0.70 8.35
N ARG A 548 -3.13 0.07 7.50
CA ARG A 548 -3.21 -1.38 7.21
C ARG A 548 -3.57 -2.22 8.43
N VAL A 549 -2.77 -2.19 9.49
CA VAL A 549 -3.04 -2.82 10.77
C VAL A 549 -2.67 -1.83 11.86
N SER A 550 -3.68 -1.39 12.61
CA SER A 550 -3.52 -0.59 13.82
C SER A 550 -3.97 -1.41 15.01
N TRP A 551 -3.17 -1.43 16.07
CA TRP A 551 -3.41 -2.28 17.23
C TRP A 551 -2.96 -1.63 18.53
N GLY A 552 -3.72 -1.93 19.60
CA GLY A 552 -3.26 -1.78 20.96
C GLY A 552 -3.67 -0.47 21.63
N PHE A 553 -3.12 -0.32 22.83
CA PHE A 553 -3.41 0.68 23.86
C PHE A 553 -3.37 2.14 23.39
N THR A 554 -2.53 2.44 22.39
CA THR A 554 -2.45 3.76 21.75
C THR A 554 -2.59 3.69 20.22
N GLN A 555 -3.15 2.59 19.71
CA GLN A 555 -3.39 2.32 18.28
C GLN A 555 -2.14 2.51 17.39
N TRP A 556 -1.05 1.80 17.72
CA TRP A 556 0.14 1.78 16.86
C TRP A 556 -0.17 1.13 15.52
N THR A 557 0.45 1.61 14.44
CA THR A 557 0.13 1.20 13.07
C THR A 557 1.32 0.60 12.34
N LEU A 558 1.10 -0.42 11.49
CA LEU A 558 2.10 -0.89 10.52
C LEU A 558 2.36 0.15 9.43
N GLY A 559 1.45 1.10 9.23
CA GLY A 559 1.61 2.21 8.29
C GLY A 559 1.70 1.79 6.82
N LYS A 560 1.94 2.77 5.95
CA LYS A 560 1.93 2.60 4.48
C LYS A 560 2.91 1.55 3.96
N ASN A 561 4.04 1.34 4.64
CA ASN A 561 5.14 0.48 4.20
C ASN A 561 5.23 -0.84 4.98
N GLY A 562 4.39 -1.06 6.00
CA GLY A 562 4.54 -2.21 6.91
C GLY A 562 5.61 -2.00 8.00
N ASN A 563 6.08 -0.77 8.18
CA ASN A 563 7.17 -0.39 9.10
C ASN A 563 6.83 0.83 9.98
N GLY A 564 5.56 0.99 10.38
CA GLY A 564 5.12 2.10 11.24
C GLY A 564 5.41 1.87 12.73
N THR A 565 4.74 2.64 13.60
CA THR A 565 4.94 2.57 15.06
C THR A 565 4.60 1.22 15.69
N LEU A 566 3.79 0.38 15.02
CA LEU A 566 3.57 -1.00 15.49
C LEU A 566 4.80 -1.88 15.24
N ALA A 567 5.52 -1.66 14.14
CA ALA A 567 6.80 -2.33 13.91
C ALA A 567 7.83 -1.96 14.99
N GLU A 568 7.84 -0.70 15.44
CA GLU A 568 8.69 -0.25 16.55
C GLU A 568 8.36 -0.99 17.84
N PHE A 569 7.08 -1.06 18.23
CA PHE A 569 6.64 -1.83 19.39
C PHE A 569 7.06 -3.29 19.31
N MET A 570 6.84 -3.93 18.15
CA MET A 570 7.19 -5.34 17.94
C MET A 570 8.69 -5.58 18.07
N ARG A 571 9.55 -4.67 17.58
CA ARG A 571 11.02 -4.78 17.75
C ARG A 571 11.45 -4.60 19.19
N ASP A 572 10.85 -3.65 19.89
CA ASP A 572 11.10 -3.46 21.32
C ASP A 572 10.73 -4.73 22.08
N LEU A 573 9.53 -5.25 21.89
CA LEU A 573 9.08 -6.49 22.53
C LEU A 573 9.99 -7.67 22.21
N LYS A 574 10.41 -7.83 20.95
CA LYS A 574 11.34 -8.90 20.56
C LYS A 574 12.69 -8.81 21.28
N THR A 575 13.09 -7.60 21.67
CA THR A 575 14.34 -7.34 22.40
C THR A 575 14.15 -7.49 23.90
N THR A 576 13.05 -6.97 24.44
CA THR A 576 12.82 -6.84 25.89
C THR A 576 12.13 -8.06 26.49
N ASP A 577 11.29 -8.77 25.73
CA ASP A 577 10.61 -9.99 26.12
C ASP A 577 10.41 -10.94 24.91
N PRO A 578 11.48 -11.61 24.45
CA PRO A 578 11.40 -12.53 23.30
C PRO A 578 10.47 -13.71 23.55
N ALA A 579 10.28 -14.13 24.80
CA ALA A 579 9.38 -15.23 25.14
C ALA A 579 7.92 -14.83 24.91
N GLN A 580 7.52 -13.64 25.35
CA GLN A 580 6.20 -13.09 25.07
C GLN A 580 6.02 -12.82 23.56
N TYR A 581 7.06 -12.34 22.87
CA TYR A 581 7.03 -12.14 21.42
C TYR A 581 6.71 -13.45 20.67
N GLU A 582 7.43 -14.53 20.99
CA GLU A 582 7.25 -15.84 20.33
C GLU A 582 5.91 -16.48 20.70
N LYS A 583 5.47 -16.34 21.96
CA LYS A 583 4.15 -16.78 22.42
C LYS A 583 3.01 -16.11 21.65
N SER A 584 3.14 -14.81 21.39
CA SER A 584 2.09 -13.99 20.77
C SER A 584 2.15 -13.96 19.25
N PHE A 585 3.34 -13.94 18.63
CA PHE A 585 3.50 -13.67 17.19
C PHE A 585 4.34 -14.73 16.47
N GLY A 586 5.57 -14.97 16.92
CA GLY A 586 6.56 -15.75 16.16
C GLY A 586 6.11 -17.18 15.87
N LYS A 587 5.42 -17.84 16.81
CA LYS A 587 4.87 -19.18 16.61
C LYS A 587 3.81 -19.30 15.51
N PHE A 588 3.22 -18.18 15.09
CA PHE A 588 2.25 -18.11 14.00
C PHE A 588 2.87 -17.63 12.68
N GLY A 589 4.20 -17.48 12.63
CA GLY A 589 4.92 -16.99 11.45
C GLY A 589 4.89 -15.48 11.28
N ILE A 590 4.36 -14.73 12.25
CA ILE A 590 4.39 -13.27 12.25
C ILE A 590 5.69 -12.83 12.91
N ASP A 591 6.53 -12.10 12.18
CA ASP A 591 7.80 -11.60 12.66
C ASP A 591 8.03 -10.13 12.28
N ILE A 592 9.07 -9.51 12.86
CA ILE A 592 9.50 -8.16 12.57
C ILE A 592 10.98 -8.11 12.21
N GLY A 593 11.27 -7.58 11.02
CA GLY A 593 12.61 -7.32 10.52
C GLY A 593 13.01 -5.85 10.64
N LYS A 594 14.20 -5.52 10.14
CA LYS A 594 14.69 -4.13 10.06
C LYS A 594 13.77 -3.27 9.18
N GLU A 595 13.35 -3.80 8.04
CA GLU A 595 12.51 -3.11 7.04
C GLU A 595 11.00 -3.18 7.30
N GLY A 596 10.58 -3.79 8.42
CA GLY A 596 9.17 -3.90 8.82
C GLY A 596 8.68 -5.34 8.96
N VAL A 597 7.37 -5.51 8.90
CA VAL A 597 6.70 -6.79 9.18
C VAL A 597 7.08 -7.87 8.18
N VAL A 598 7.24 -9.09 8.68
CA VAL A 598 7.53 -10.30 7.92
C VAL A 598 6.48 -11.35 8.26
N LEU A 599 5.98 -12.06 7.26
CA LEU A 599 5.04 -13.16 7.45
C LEU A 599 5.54 -14.40 6.73
N THR A 600 5.88 -15.42 7.50
CA THR A 600 6.19 -16.77 6.99
C THR A 600 4.92 -17.59 6.98
N ARG A 601 4.52 -18.05 5.79
CA ARG A 601 3.33 -18.89 5.61
C ARG A 601 3.65 -20.38 5.77
N PRO A 602 2.63 -21.20 6.04
CA PRO A 602 2.78 -22.66 6.12
C PRO A 602 3.29 -23.37 4.85
N ASP A 603 3.28 -22.71 3.71
CA ASP A 603 3.86 -23.23 2.46
C ASP A 603 5.34 -22.85 2.29
N GLY A 604 5.93 -22.16 3.28
CA GLY A 604 7.29 -21.64 3.25
C GLY A 604 7.42 -20.27 2.56
N THR A 605 6.34 -19.70 2.02
CA THR A 605 6.38 -18.37 1.40
C THR A 605 6.62 -17.30 2.47
N VAL A 606 7.56 -16.39 2.20
CA VAL A 606 7.85 -15.25 3.07
C VAL A 606 7.38 -13.96 2.41
N LEU A 607 6.44 -13.26 3.06
CA LEU A 607 6.01 -11.93 2.68
C LEU A 607 6.72 -10.88 3.55
N LYS A 608 6.99 -9.70 2.99
CA LYS A 608 7.65 -8.59 3.69
C LYS A 608 6.93 -7.27 3.47
N GLY A 609 7.05 -6.36 4.44
CA GLY A 609 6.54 -5.00 4.40
C GLY A 609 5.06 -4.95 4.03
N VAL A 610 4.75 -4.21 2.97
CA VAL A 610 3.39 -4.03 2.42
C VAL A 610 2.65 -5.36 2.19
N ALA A 611 3.31 -6.35 1.58
CA ALA A 611 2.64 -7.61 1.25
C ALA A 611 2.25 -8.41 2.50
N ALA A 612 3.11 -8.40 3.53
CA ALA A 612 2.81 -9.02 4.81
C ALA A 612 1.70 -8.26 5.57
N ALA A 613 1.76 -6.93 5.57
CA ALA A 613 0.72 -6.11 6.20
C ALA A 613 -0.67 -6.31 5.56
N GLU A 614 -0.76 -6.45 4.24
CA GLU A 614 -2.02 -6.75 3.54
C GLU A 614 -2.54 -8.16 3.83
N ALA A 615 -1.65 -9.14 3.97
CA ALA A 615 -2.03 -10.49 4.38
C ALA A 615 -2.64 -10.46 5.79
N ILE A 616 -2.02 -9.77 6.74
CA ILE A 616 -2.53 -9.65 8.12
C ILE A 616 -3.87 -8.91 8.15
N ARG A 617 -3.97 -7.79 7.41
CA ARG A 617 -5.17 -6.94 7.32
C ARG A 617 -6.43 -7.70 6.86
N THR A 618 -6.28 -8.67 5.98
CA THR A 618 -7.41 -9.34 5.31
C THR A 618 -7.67 -10.76 5.79
N ASP A 619 -6.72 -11.37 6.52
CA ASP A 619 -6.87 -12.68 7.13
C ASP A 619 -7.38 -12.57 8.58
N VAL A 620 -8.56 -13.14 8.81
CA VAL A 620 -9.26 -13.10 10.09
C VAL A 620 -8.44 -13.75 11.21
N LYS A 621 -7.72 -14.84 10.93
CA LYS A 621 -6.85 -15.51 11.92
C LYS A 621 -5.64 -14.65 12.26
N LEU A 622 -4.99 -14.06 11.25
CA LEU A 622 -3.82 -13.21 11.46
C LEU A 622 -4.18 -11.94 12.24
N SER A 623 -5.29 -11.29 11.93
CA SER A 623 -5.80 -10.16 12.71
C SER A 623 -6.20 -10.56 14.14
N ALA A 624 -6.78 -11.76 14.32
CA ALA A 624 -7.16 -12.27 15.64
C ALA A 624 -5.96 -12.47 16.57
N ILE A 625 -4.79 -12.83 16.03
CA ILE A 625 -3.57 -13.02 16.82
C ILE A 625 -3.19 -11.74 17.58
N PHE A 626 -3.25 -10.57 16.92
CA PHE A 626 -3.00 -9.27 17.57
C PHE A 626 -4.05 -8.98 18.64
N MET A 627 -5.34 -9.15 18.33
CA MET A 627 -6.41 -8.94 19.31
C MET A 627 -6.22 -9.84 20.55
N ALA A 628 -5.91 -11.12 20.35
CA ALA A 628 -5.73 -12.07 21.44
C ALA A 628 -4.49 -11.75 22.29
N ALA A 629 -3.40 -11.32 21.64
CA ALA A 629 -2.21 -10.85 22.33
C ALA A 629 -2.52 -9.67 23.25
N GLY A 630 -3.42 -8.76 22.85
CA GLY A 630 -3.80 -7.62 23.68
C GLY A 630 -4.60 -7.96 24.95
N ALA A 631 -5.15 -9.17 25.05
CA ALA A 631 -5.80 -9.63 26.28
C ALA A 631 -4.83 -10.29 27.28
N ASP A 632 -3.58 -10.53 26.89
CA ASP A 632 -2.57 -11.13 27.74
C ASP A 632 -2.01 -10.08 28.72
N PRO A 633 -2.09 -10.28 30.05
CA PRO A 633 -1.59 -9.32 31.02
C PRO A 633 -0.11 -8.94 30.85
N ALA A 634 0.76 -9.87 30.44
CA ALA A 634 2.17 -9.57 30.21
C ALA A 634 2.34 -8.65 28.98
N MET A 635 1.56 -8.89 27.92
CA MET A 635 1.50 -8.01 26.76
C MET A 635 0.93 -6.62 27.12
N GLN A 636 -0.08 -6.56 27.99
CA GLN A 636 -0.65 -5.29 28.46
C GLN A 636 0.41 -4.44 29.17
N GLN A 637 1.22 -5.07 30.04
CA GLN A 637 2.34 -4.40 30.69
C GLN A 637 3.41 -3.94 29.70
N ALA A 638 3.75 -4.75 28.70
CA ALA A 638 4.67 -4.36 27.63
C ALA A 638 4.14 -3.14 26.83
N GLN A 639 2.85 -3.11 26.51
CA GLN A 639 2.21 -1.97 25.84
C GLN A 639 2.27 -0.70 26.68
N ILE A 640 1.99 -0.78 28.00
CA ILE A 640 2.08 0.38 28.91
C ILE A 640 3.51 0.90 28.97
N LYS A 641 4.49 0.01 29.16
CA LYS A 641 5.90 0.38 29.21
C LYS A 641 6.33 1.12 27.94
N PHE A 642 6.03 0.54 26.77
CA PHE A 642 6.38 1.15 25.49
C PHE A 642 5.68 2.49 25.26
N ALA A 643 4.41 2.62 25.63
CA ALA A 643 3.68 3.89 25.56
C ALA A 643 4.29 4.94 26.50
N ASN A 644 4.61 4.57 27.74
CA ASN A 644 5.19 5.45 28.73
C ASN A 644 6.58 5.97 28.30
N GLU A 645 7.46 5.07 27.87
CA GLU A 645 8.82 5.41 27.43
C GLU A 645 8.81 6.20 26.13
N GLY A 646 8.08 5.72 25.12
CA GLY A 646 8.09 6.32 23.78
C GLY A 646 7.25 7.60 23.67
N LYS A 647 6.05 7.63 24.27
CA LYS A 647 5.08 8.72 24.05
C LYS A 647 5.09 9.77 25.14
N ILE A 648 5.35 9.42 26.39
CA ILE A 648 5.53 10.42 27.46
C ILE A 648 7.00 10.82 27.54
N SER A 649 7.89 9.92 27.96
CA SER A 649 9.29 10.27 28.22
C SER A 649 10.00 10.76 26.96
N GLY A 650 9.89 10.05 25.84
CA GLY A 650 10.50 10.46 24.57
C GLY A 650 10.01 11.82 24.05
N THR A 651 8.74 12.15 24.26
CA THR A 651 8.20 13.47 23.89
C THR A 651 8.71 14.55 24.84
N ARG A 652 8.70 14.29 26.15
CA ARG A 652 9.13 15.23 27.20
C ARG A 652 10.64 15.51 27.20
N ASP A 653 11.46 14.51 26.89
CA ASP A 653 12.92 14.63 26.81
C ASP A 653 13.40 15.22 25.47
N ARG A 654 12.50 15.54 24.54
CA ARG A 654 12.85 16.14 23.26
C ARG A 654 13.67 17.43 23.47
N PRO A 655 14.90 17.50 22.93
CA PRO A 655 15.68 18.72 23.01
C PRO A 655 15.16 19.79 22.04
N VAL A 656 15.22 21.05 22.47
CA VAL A 656 14.82 22.23 21.73
C VAL A 656 15.97 23.24 21.82
N SER A 657 16.54 23.59 20.67
CA SER A 657 17.51 24.69 20.57
C SER A 657 16.76 26.01 20.56
N VAL A 658 17.04 26.89 21.51
CA VAL A 658 16.40 28.19 21.64
C VAL A 658 17.46 29.30 21.65
N THR A 659 17.11 30.47 21.14
CA THR A 659 17.98 31.67 21.18
C THR A 659 17.17 32.86 21.68
N GLY A 660 17.55 33.37 22.85
CA GLY A 660 16.96 34.53 23.51
C GLY A 660 18.01 35.61 23.77
N LYS A 661 17.86 36.39 24.85
CA LYS A 661 18.83 37.44 25.23
C LYS A 661 19.20 37.34 26.71
N ASP A 662 20.45 37.63 27.04
CA ASP A 662 20.89 37.77 28.44
C ASP A 662 20.44 39.12 29.06
N ALA A 663 20.84 39.38 30.30
CA ALA A 663 20.48 40.61 31.02
C ALA A 663 21.06 41.86 30.33
N GLU A 664 22.15 41.70 29.60
CA GLU A 664 22.85 42.73 28.83
C GLU A 664 22.26 42.90 27.41
N GLY A 665 21.29 42.07 27.03
CA GLY A 665 20.62 42.12 25.73
C GLY A 665 21.35 41.39 24.61
N HIS A 666 22.44 40.68 24.89
CA HIS A 666 23.19 39.92 23.92
C HIS A 666 22.50 38.59 23.59
N PRO A 667 22.56 38.12 22.33
CA PRO A 667 22.01 36.83 21.95
C PRO A 667 22.63 35.68 22.75
N LYS A 668 21.79 34.85 23.35
CA LYS A 668 22.20 33.68 24.11
C LYS A 668 21.41 32.46 23.68
N SER A 669 22.12 31.38 23.37
CA SER A 669 21.51 30.13 22.93
C SER A 669 21.63 29.04 24.01
N ALA A 670 20.61 28.21 24.13
CA ALA A 670 20.64 27.03 25.00
C ALA A 670 19.86 25.87 24.35
N LYS A 671 20.11 24.66 24.88
CA LYS A 671 19.39 23.45 24.50
C LYS A 671 18.55 22.99 25.70
N LEU A 672 17.26 23.29 25.65
CA LEU A 672 16.30 22.93 26.69
C LEU A 672 15.62 21.62 26.34
N LYS A 673 15.00 20.95 27.32
CA LYS A 673 14.05 19.87 27.08
C LYS A 673 12.63 20.38 27.25
N LEU A 674 11.66 19.76 26.57
CA LEU A 674 10.26 20.14 26.72
C LEU A 674 9.77 20.01 28.17
N LYS A 675 10.22 19.00 28.90
CA LYS A 675 9.88 18.82 30.33
C LYS A 675 10.37 19.94 31.26
N ASP A 676 11.36 20.73 30.83
CA ASP A 676 11.87 21.84 31.63
C ASP A 676 10.89 23.02 31.64
N VAL A 677 9.93 23.03 30.69
CA VAL A 677 8.94 24.11 30.50
C VAL A 677 7.51 23.61 30.60
N VAL A 678 7.19 22.42 30.06
CA VAL A 678 5.84 21.82 30.10
C VAL A 678 5.70 20.99 31.37
N THR A 679 5.18 21.62 32.42
CA THR A 679 5.19 21.10 33.80
C THR A 679 3.80 20.84 34.37
N SER A 680 2.73 21.28 33.69
CA SER A 680 1.35 21.00 34.09
C SER A 680 0.88 19.62 33.63
N GLU A 681 -0.05 19.02 34.36
CA GLU A 681 -0.71 17.78 33.93
C GLU A 681 -1.37 17.94 32.55
N TYR A 682 -2.10 19.05 32.35
CA TYR A 682 -2.84 19.32 31.13
C TYR A 682 -1.92 19.48 29.92
N GLY A 683 -0.82 20.23 30.07
CA GLY A 683 0.18 20.40 29.03
C GLY A 683 0.81 19.07 28.60
N ASN A 684 1.15 18.21 29.57
CA ASN A 684 1.69 16.88 29.30
C ASN A 684 0.65 15.94 28.66
N ALA A 685 -0.62 16.00 29.10
CA ALA A 685 -1.71 15.22 28.52
C ALA A 685 -1.94 15.54 27.03
N ILE A 686 -2.15 16.81 26.70
CA ILE A 686 -2.44 17.22 25.30
C ILE A 686 -1.21 17.06 24.39
N MET A 687 0.00 17.28 24.93
CA MET A 687 1.24 17.07 24.18
C MET A 687 1.43 15.58 23.83
N THR A 688 1.21 14.69 24.80
CA THR A 688 1.31 13.23 24.60
C THR A 688 0.21 12.74 23.67
N ASP A 689 -1.02 13.20 23.87
CA ASP A 689 -2.18 12.88 23.03
C ASP A 689 -1.93 13.24 21.56
N LEU A 690 -1.43 14.45 21.30
CA LEU A 690 -1.13 14.90 19.95
C LEU A 690 0.06 14.15 19.33
N ALA A 691 1.01 13.69 20.15
CA ALA A 691 2.09 12.82 19.70
C ALA A 691 1.58 11.41 19.31
N VAL A 692 0.53 10.91 19.96
CA VAL A 692 -0.13 9.64 19.63
C VAL A 692 -1.02 9.79 18.39
N ASN A 693 -1.97 10.72 18.42
CA ASN A 693 -3.03 10.88 17.41
C ASN A 693 -2.52 11.47 16.08
N ALA A 694 -1.49 12.32 16.11
CA ALA A 694 -1.01 13.03 14.93
C ALA A 694 0.51 12.97 14.71
N GLY A 695 1.26 12.37 15.64
CA GLY A 695 2.73 12.32 15.55
C GLY A 695 3.42 13.69 15.67
N SER A 696 2.72 14.72 16.18
CA SER A 696 3.18 16.11 16.11
C SER A 696 3.34 16.82 17.46
N GLY A 697 2.87 16.24 18.57
CA GLY A 697 2.87 16.89 19.90
C GLY A 697 4.19 17.55 20.29
N GLY A 698 5.28 16.79 20.32
CA GLY A 698 6.61 17.34 20.65
C GLY A 698 7.13 18.35 19.62
N LYS A 699 6.76 18.24 18.33
CA LYS A 699 7.16 19.22 17.30
C LYS A 699 6.44 20.54 17.49
N VAL A 700 5.14 20.50 17.78
CA VAL A 700 4.31 21.70 18.03
C VAL A 700 4.78 22.41 19.28
N ALA A 701 5.01 21.67 20.37
CA ALA A 701 5.51 22.25 21.62
C ALA A 701 6.90 22.87 21.45
N ALA A 702 7.81 22.19 20.74
CA ALA A 702 9.15 22.72 20.47
C ALA A 702 9.13 24.02 19.65
N ALA A 703 8.32 24.07 18.60
CA ALA A 703 8.16 25.27 17.78
C ALA A 703 7.56 26.44 18.56
N ALA A 704 6.59 26.17 19.44
CA ALA A 704 5.99 27.19 20.30
C ALA A 704 6.99 27.73 21.33
N LEU A 705 7.81 26.87 21.93
CA LEU A 705 8.88 27.25 22.85
C LEU A 705 9.94 28.12 22.16
N GLU A 706 10.43 27.69 20.99
CA GLU A 706 11.42 28.45 20.21
C GLU A 706 10.90 29.85 19.86
N LYS A 707 9.64 29.92 19.38
CA LYS A 707 8.97 31.19 19.08
C LYS A 707 8.84 32.08 20.31
N TYR A 708 8.41 31.53 21.44
CA TYR A 708 8.24 32.29 22.68
C TYR A 708 9.56 32.90 23.14
N VAL A 709 10.64 32.11 23.23
CA VAL A 709 11.95 32.58 23.69
C VAL A 709 12.49 33.68 22.77
N LYS A 710 12.34 33.50 21.44
CA LYS A 710 12.75 34.50 20.45
C LYS A 710 11.97 35.81 20.58
N ASP A 711 10.65 35.73 20.66
CA ASP A 711 9.77 36.91 20.65
C ASP A 711 9.86 37.71 21.95
N LYS A 712 9.98 37.01 23.09
CA LYS A 712 10.11 37.65 24.41
C LYS A 712 11.55 38.05 24.73
N GLY A 713 12.53 37.51 24.03
CA GLY A 713 13.94 37.79 24.25
C GLY A 713 14.42 37.42 25.66
N VAL A 714 13.87 36.35 26.25
CA VAL A 714 14.21 35.92 27.61
C VAL A 714 15.54 35.17 27.66
N ASP A 715 16.25 35.21 28.79
CA ASP A 715 17.48 34.43 28.98
C ASP A 715 17.13 32.94 29.06
N PRO A 716 17.59 32.09 28.12
CA PRO A 716 17.29 30.66 28.14
C PRO A 716 17.77 29.95 29.42
N ALA A 717 18.74 30.49 30.16
CA ALA A 717 19.21 29.92 31.42
C ALA A 717 18.23 30.13 32.59
N LYS A 718 17.29 31.08 32.48
CA LYS A 718 16.38 31.50 33.56
C LYS A 718 14.97 30.92 33.43
N VAL A 719 14.86 29.65 32.99
CA VAL A 719 13.57 28.98 32.72
C VAL A 719 12.56 29.12 33.86
N LYS A 720 12.99 29.09 35.13
CA LYS A 720 12.09 29.24 36.27
C LYS A 720 11.32 30.57 36.30
N GLU A 721 11.88 31.64 35.74
CA GLU A 721 11.28 32.98 35.76
C GLU A 721 10.19 33.14 34.69
N TRP A 722 10.38 32.55 33.52
CA TRP A 722 9.51 32.74 32.35
C TRP A 722 8.77 31.47 31.90
N GLY A 723 9.18 30.29 32.37
CA GLY A 723 8.68 28.97 31.99
C GLY A 723 7.18 28.82 32.17
N PRO A 724 6.59 29.21 33.32
CA PRO A 724 5.14 29.21 33.50
C PRO A 724 4.35 30.02 32.48
N ASP A 725 4.90 31.13 31.96
CA ASP A 725 4.25 31.92 30.92
C ASP A 725 4.46 31.30 29.53
N ALA A 726 5.67 30.78 29.26
CA ALA A 726 5.94 30.02 28.04
C ALA A 726 5.04 28.78 27.91
N GLU A 727 4.77 28.09 29.02
CA GLU A 727 3.87 26.92 29.05
C GLU A 727 2.46 27.29 28.57
N LYS A 728 1.93 28.46 28.93
CA LYS A 728 0.62 28.94 28.43
C LYS A 728 0.62 29.10 26.91
N ALA A 729 1.70 29.66 26.35
CA ALA A 729 1.85 29.80 24.91
C ALA A 729 1.98 28.45 24.19
N ILE A 730 2.70 27.50 24.80
CA ILE A 730 2.83 26.13 24.31
C ILE A 730 1.47 25.42 24.33
N ILE A 731 0.73 25.50 25.43
CA ILE A 731 -0.61 24.92 25.56
C ILE A 731 -1.54 25.48 24.49
N ALA A 732 -1.55 26.80 24.27
CA ALA A 732 -2.37 27.41 23.22
C ALA A 732 -2.03 26.86 21.82
N ALA A 733 -0.75 26.64 21.52
CA ALA A 733 -0.32 26.03 20.26
C ALA A 733 -0.76 24.56 20.14
N LEU A 734 -0.69 23.80 21.24
CA LEU A 734 -1.14 22.41 21.30
C LEU A 734 -2.65 22.29 21.16
N GLU A 735 -3.43 23.14 21.84
CA GLU A 735 -4.88 23.22 21.70
C GLU A 735 -5.27 23.56 20.26
N HIS A 736 -4.59 24.52 19.63
CA HIS A 736 -4.83 24.89 18.23
C HIS A 736 -4.56 23.74 17.25
N ALA A 737 -3.54 22.93 17.53
CA ALA A 737 -3.18 21.78 16.69
C ALA A 737 -4.02 20.53 16.98
N SER A 738 -4.73 20.48 18.12
CA SER A 738 -5.54 19.34 18.53
C SER A 738 -6.97 19.41 17.97
N ARG A 739 -7.69 18.28 18.08
CA ARG A 739 -9.09 18.20 17.67
C ARG A 739 -10.00 18.54 18.84
N SER A 740 -11.07 19.29 18.58
CA SER A 740 -12.00 19.77 19.62
C SER A 740 -12.58 18.67 20.50
N GLU A 741 -12.87 17.50 19.92
CA GLU A 741 -13.43 16.36 20.65
C GLU A 741 -12.45 15.75 21.66
N ARG A 742 -11.15 15.77 21.35
CA ARG A 742 -10.11 15.27 22.25
C ARG A 742 -9.84 16.27 23.37
N LEU A 743 -9.83 17.57 23.05
CA LEU A 743 -9.74 18.62 24.07
C LEU A 743 -10.89 18.55 25.07
N ALA A 744 -12.12 18.32 24.59
CA ALA A 744 -13.28 18.13 25.46
C ALA A 744 -13.16 16.88 26.34
N HIS A 745 -12.53 15.80 25.83
CA HIS A 745 -12.25 14.61 26.62
C HIS A 745 -11.23 14.89 27.73
N HIS A 746 -10.09 15.53 27.40
CA HIS A 746 -9.06 15.89 28.38
C HIS A 746 -9.55 16.88 29.44
N ALA A 747 -10.41 17.83 29.05
CA ALA A 747 -11.04 18.74 30.01
C ALA A 747 -11.91 18.00 31.02
N LYS A 748 -12.65 16.97 30.59
CA LYS A 748 -13.47 16.13 31.48
C LYS A 748 -12.64 15.21 32.37
N ALA A 749 -11.43 14.85 31.95
CA ALA A 749 -10.50 14.04 32.74
C ALA A 749 -9.89 14.81 33.93
N GLY A 750 -10.12 16.14 34.03
CA GLY A 750 -9.74 16.93 35.20
C GLY A 750 -8.23 17.09 35.37
N PHE A 751 -7.48 17.24 34.28
CA PHE A 751 -6.05 17.53 34.35
C PHE A 751 -5.80 18.95 34.88
N SER A 752 -4.89 19.09 35.84
CA SER A 752 -4.49 20.40 36.35
C SER A 752 -3.76 21.22 35.28
N LYS A 753 -4.12 22.50 35.16
CA LYS A 753 -3.41 23.49 34.32
C LYS A 753 -2.32 24.24 35.09
N GLU A 754 -2.16 23.97 36.38
CA GLU A 754 -1.18 24.66 37.21
C GLU A 754 0.24 24.21 36.85
N PRO A 755 1.19 25.14 36.64
CA PRO A 755 2.60 24.79 36.44
C PRO A 755 3.13 23.96 37.61
N GLY A 756 3.92 22.92 37.30
CA GLY A 756 4.48 21.99 38.28
C GLY A 756 3.51 20.92 38.81
N SER A 757 2.27 20.86 38.31
CA SER A 757 1.30 19.84 38.73
C SER A 757 1.61 18.42 38.23
N PHE A 758 2.41 18.26 37.18
CA PHE A 758 2.79 16.94 36.67
C PHE A 758 4.03 16.39 37.40
N THR A 759 3.87 15.25 38.05
CA THR A 759 4.88 14.54 38.82
C THR A 759 5.28 13.23 38.13
N ASP A 760 6.60 13.03 38.03
CA ASP A 760 7.19 11.88 37.32
C ASP A 760 7.16 10.56 38.07
#